data_AF-A0A2T1N7J7-F1
#
_entry.id   AF-A0A2T1N7J7-F1
#
_cell.length_a   1.000
_cell.length_b   1.000
_cell.length_c   1.000
_cell.angle_alpha   90.00
_cell.angle_beta   90.00
_cell.angle_gamma   90.00
#
_symmetry.space_group_name_H-M   'P 1'
#
loop_
_entity.id
_entity.type
_entity.pdbx_description
1 polymer ?
#
loop_
_entity_poly.entity_id
_entity_poly.type
_entity_poly.pdbx_seq_one_letter_code
_entity_poly.pdbx_strand_id
1 'polypeptide(L)'
;MAILNKIRQKTVVLILVIALALFAFILSSLFDNKDALFGKSQDVVATINGKDISRVEFMSLVEQQQQQMGANATSTQVMNRVFDAKVREAVMEGQFEKLGLSIETDQMRDILKNALSTSPEFLNEAGIFDESKLKVYIDNLKSTSAQAYQNWVNYEQQLAVGALQTDYFNMVKAGATATLAEGELDHKLANDKVDIKYVQVPYSSIADSTVKVSKSEIKDYISKHKKSYETEASRSFQYVFFKEEASAEDEKNIQNSLKELLNDREVYDENAEDKKRTEIGFINTKDVEDFVNANSDDIKYNDRFLKKSALPETIADTIFNQEIGFIYGPYKEGNYYKLSKLVDRTTLPDSAKTRHILIPFIGASRAPADAKPKAEAEALADSLLTVLKSDKSKFSEFVTEYSTDQGSVNNEGRYDWFAYDRMVPEFRDFAFEGKTGDLGVVETAFGLHIIEVEGQKGSSDMVKVATIARKIEPSEDTNDKIFRDASTFEVNLENADFATLAKESSYDVRPMTAKELDESIPGIGNQRQIVRWAFEEGTDVGDYKRFTVSGGIVIAQLTSKSEAGLMSVEDASVTALPEIRKEKKAKLIMDRVSATTLEEFAKAENQNVRSSVAINMKNPTISGAGNEPMVVGTAFGLNEGETSGLVKGNTGVFMVQTTKKTPATELENYQPFANQVSTQKLNSVQNRLYNALKEAAEIEDNRANTVQ
;
A
#
# COMPACT_ATOMS: atom_id res chain seq x y z
N MET A 1 32.97 19.82 82.37
CA MET A 1 32.80 18.63 81.50
C MET A 1 31.35 18.08 81.54
N ALA A 2 30.31 18.89 81.32
CA ALA A 2 28.91 18.43 81.35
C ALA A 2 28.14 18.65 80.03
N ILE A 3 28.64 19.51 79.13
CA ILE A 3 28.00 19.81 77.84
C ILE A 3 28.45 18.83 76.73
N LEU A 4 29.72 18.42 76.74
CA LEU A 4 30.29 17.47 75.77
C LEU A 4 29.63 16.07 75.80
N ASN A 5 29.18 15.60 76.96
CA ASN A 5 28.52 14.29 77.07
C ASN A 5 27.03 14.32 76.63
N LYS A 6 26.37 15.49 76.76
CA LYS A 6 25.00 15.71 76.24
C LYS A 6 24.96 15.86 74.72
N ILE A 7 26.03 16.41 74.11
CA ILE A 7 26.16 16.47 72.64
C ILE A 7 26.33 15.05 72.09
N ARG A 8 27.23 14.24 72.67
CA ARG A 8 27.50 12.86 72.24
C ARG A 8 26.29 11.91 72.31
N GLN A 9 25.43 12.06 73.32
CA GLN A 9 24.17 11.29 73.41
C GLN A 9 23.12 11.71 72.38
N LYS A 10 23.11 12.98 71.96
CA LYS A 10 22.19 13.46 70.92
C LYS A 10 22.75 13.32 69.50
N THR A 11 24.06 13.12 69.31
CA THR A 11 24.66 12.89 67.99
C THR A 11 24.17 11.60 67.35
N VAL A 12 23.95 10.53 68.12
CA VAL A 12 23.43 9.26 67.58
C VAL A 12 21.99 9.42 67.11
N VAL A 13 21.14 10.11 67.88
CA VAL A 13 19.75 10.40 67.49
C VAL A 13 19.69 11.36 66.29
N LEU A 14 20.57 12.36 66.25
CA LEU A 14 20.66 13.30 65.13
C LEU A 14 21.11 12.60 63.85
N ILE A 15 22.12 11.72 63.92
CA ILE A 15 22.58 10.91 62.78
C ILE A 15 21.46 9.97 62.31
N LEU A 16 20.71 9.35 63.22
CA LEU A 16 19.57 8.50 62.87
C LEU A 16 18.44 9.29 62.19
N VAL A 17 18.14 10.50 62.65
CA VAL A 17 17.12 11.36 62.04
C VAL A 17 17.57 11.88 60.68
N ILE A 18 18.85 12.25 60.51
CA ILE A 18 19.40 12.65 59.22
C ILE A 18 19.43 11.46 58.24
N ALA A 19 19.81 10.27 58.71
CA ALA A 19 19.77 9.06 57.90
C ALA A 19 18.34 8.68 57.50
N LEU A 20 17.36 8.80 58.40
CA LEU A 20 15.94 8.60 58.10
C LEU A 20 15.39 9.66 57.16
N ALA A 21 15.79 10.92 57.30
CA ALA A 21 15.38 11.99 56.40
C ALA A 21 15.98 11.83 55.00
N LEU A 22 17.24 11.42 54.89
CA LEU A 22 17.88 11.08 53.62
C LEU A 22 17.27 9.82 53.00
N PHE A 23 16.94 8.81 53.81
CA PHE A 23 16.26 7.59 53.35
C PHE A 23 14.83 7.88 52.89
N ALA A 24 14.11 8.75 53.58
CA ALA A 24 12.78 9.23 53.18
C ALA A 24 12.84 10.14 51.94
N PHE A 25 13.90 10.94 51.77
CA PHE A 25 14.12 11.75 50.57
C PHE A 25 14.47 10.88 49.35
N ILE A 26 15.29 9.85 49.54
CA ILE A 26 15.60 8.85 48.51
C ILE A 26 14.34 8.05 48.16
N LEU A 27 13.51 7.68 49.14
CA LEU A 27 12.22 7.02 48.88
C LEU A 27 11.20 7.95 48.20
N SER A 28 11.10 9.22 48.59
CA SER A 28 10.24 10.20 47.90
C SER A 28 10.69 10.37 46.45
N SER A 29 12.00 10.53 46.21
CA SER A 29 12.56 10.60 44.85
C SER A 29 12.35 9.31 44.03
N LEU A 30 12.22 8.14 44.69
CA LEU A 30 11.84 6.87 44.06
C LEU A 30 10.33 6.76 43.80
N PHE A 31 9.48 7.49 44.51
CA PHE A 31 8.02 7.48 44.32
C PHE A 31 7.48 8.67 43.51
N ASP A 32 8.24 9.77 43.40
CA ASP A 32 7.92 10.93 42.57
C ASP A 32 8.27 10.68 41.09
N ASN A 33 9.14 9.71 40.82
CA ASN A 33 9.61 9.34 39.49
C ASN A 33 8.91 8.07 38.98
N LYS A 34 7.58 7.94 39.14
CA LYS A 34 6.80 6.70 38.91
C LYS A 34 7.07 6.00 37.56
N ASP A 35 7.50 6.76 36.55
CA ASP A 35 7.84 6.25 35.22
C ASP A 35 9.13 5.40 35.20
N ALA A 36 10.06 5.59 36.14
CA ALA A 36 11.35 4.87 36.13
C ALA A 36 11.31 3.48 36.81
N LEU A 37 10.25 3.16 37.55
CA LEU A 37 10.12 1.96 38.39
C LEU A 37 8.88 1.14 38.06
N PHE A 38 7.92 1.72 37.33
CA PHE A 38 6.79 0.99 36.74
C PHE A 38 6.63 1.22 35.23
N GLY A 39 7.41 2.10 34.60
CA GLY A 39 7.45 2.22 33.15
C GLY A 39 8.23 1.05 32.54
N LYS A 40 7.55 0.27 31.68
CA LYS A 40 8.22 -0.66 30.76
C LYS A 40 9.26 0.14 29.96
N SER A 41 10.47 -0.40 29.81
CA SER A 41 11.57 0.36 29.23
C SER A 41 11.18 0.95 27.87
N GLN A 42 11.64 2.17 27.58
CA GLN A 42 11.49 2.81 26.25
C GLN A 42 12.09 1.97 25.11
N ASP A 43 12.76 0.87 25.44
CA ASP A 43 13.40 -0.07 24.54
C ASP A 43 12.53 -1.29 24.18
N VAL A 44 11.31 -1.44 24.72
CA VAL A 44 10.40 -2.56 24.37
C VAL A 44 9.24 -2.09 23.50
N VAL A 45 9.27 -2.50 22.23
CA VAL A 45 8.24 -2.14 21.24
C VAL A 45 6.94 -2.89 21.47
N ALA A 46 7.02 -4.13 21.91
CA ALA A 46 5.86 -4.96 22.19
C ALA A 46 6.21 -6.14 23.10
N THR A 47 5.22 -6.64 23.82
CA THR A 47 5.33 -7.85 24.63
C THR A 47 4.24 -8.82 24.18
N ILE A 48 4.63 -10.01 23.72
CA ILE A 48 3.69 -11.04 23.25
C ILE A 48 3.90 -12.32 24.07
N ASN A 49 2.88 -12.76 24.81
CA ASN A 49 2.95 -13.90 25.73
C ASN A 49 4.15 -13.82 26.70
N GLY A 50 4.50 -12.62 27.17
CA GLY A 50 5.63 -12.37 28.06
C GLY A 50 7.01 -12.32 27.38
N LYS A 51 7.09 -12.43 26.04
CA LYS A 51 8.32 -12.24 25.27
C LYS A 51 8.38 -10.81 24.73
N ASP A 52 9.42 -10.08 25.13
CA ASP A 52 9.64 -8.70 24.72
C ASP A 52 10.32 -8.63 23.34
N ILE A 53 9.84 -7.71 22.51
CA ILE A 53 10.48 -7.31 21.25
C ILE A 53 11.22 -6.00 21.50
N SER A 54 12.54 -6.05 21.43
CA SER A 54 13.36 -4.86 21.61
C SER A 54 13.23 -3.89 20.43
N ARG A 55 13.37 -2.59 20.70
CA ARG A 55 13.37 -1.52 19.69
C ARG A 55 14.49 -1.70 18.68
N VAL A 56 15.67 -2.13 19.14
CA VAL A 56 16.84 -2.34 18.26
C VAL A 56 16.58 -3.47 17.27
N GLU A 57 16.08 -4.62 17.75
CA GLU A 57 15.70 -5.74 16.88
C GLU A 57 14.60 -5.32 15.89
N PHE A 58 13.58 -4.66 16.41
CA PHE A 58 12.43 -4.24 15.62
C PHE A 58 12.81 -3.28 14.50
N MET A 59 13.59 -2.23 14.81
CA MET A 59 14.01 -1.24 13.81
C MET A 59 14.95 -1.81 12.75
N SER A 60 15.82 -2.76 13.13
CA SER A 60 16.66 -3.49 12.16
C SER A 60 15.81 -4.24 11.12
N LEU A 61 14.74 -4.89 11.58
CA LEU A 61 13.79 -5.58 10.68
C LEU A 61 12.96 -4.62 9.84
N VAL A 62 12.57 -3.47 10.39
CA VAL A 62 11.91 -2.39 9.65
C VAL A 62 12.82 -1.87 8.53
N GLU A 63 14.09 -1.62 8.81
CA GLU A 63 15.05 -1.18 7.80
C GLU A 63 15.21 -2.22 6.68
N GLN A 64 15.38 -3.50 7.04
CA GLN A 64 15.46 -4.59 6.07
C GLN A 64 14.18 -4.68 5.20
N GLN A 65 13.01 -4.57 5.82
CA GLN A 65 11.73 -4.63 5.11
C GLN A 65 11.51 -3.40 4.22
N GLN A 66 11.97 -2.22 4.63
CA GLN A 66 11.92 -0.99 3.85
C GLN A 66 12.77 -1.11 2.58
N GLN A 67 13.98 -1.67 2.67
CA GLN A 67 14.84 -1.92 1.51
C GLN A 67 14.17 -2.83 0.48
N GLN A 68 13.41 -3.84 0.94
CA GLN A 68 12.68 -4.76 0.05
C GLN A 68 11.44 -4.12 -0.59
N MET A 69 10.70 -3.29 0.15
CA MET A 69 9.46 -2.68 -0.36
C MET A 69 9.72 -1.45 -1.24
N GLY A 70 10.94 -0.92 -1.22
CA GLY A 70 11.34 0.25 -2.01
C GLY A 70 10.80 1.57 -1.46
N ALA A 71 11.05 2.64 -2.19
CA ALA A 71 10.77 4.02 -1.74
C ALA A 71 9.27 4.37 -1.63
N ASN A 72 8.38 3.56 -2.20
CA ASN A 72 6.93 3.84 -2.21
C ASN A 72 6.22 3.40 -0.92
N ALA A 73 6.85 2.59 -0.09
CA ALA A 73 6.28 2.13 1.16
C ALA A 73 6.56 3.13 2.29
N THR A 74 5.54 3.49 3.05
CA THR A 74 5.72 4.37 4.21
C THR A 74 6.36 3.63 5.36
N SER A 75 7.10 4.35 6.21
CA SER A 75 7.70 3.78 7.42
C SER A 75 6.65 3.11 8.32
N THR A 76 5.47 3.70 8.48
CA THR A 76 4.38 3.11 9.28
C THR A 76 3.83 1.83 8.66
N GLN A 77 3.65 1.77 7.34
CA GLN A 77 3.23 0.54 6.66
C GLN A 77 4.24 -0.59 6.86
N VAL A 78 5.53 -0.27 6.71
CA VAL A 78 6.62 -1.23 6.93
C VAL A 78 6.64 -1.70 8.39
N MET A 79 6.53 -0.76 9.33
CA MET A 79 6.46 -1.01 10.76
C MET A 79 5.27 -1.90 11.14
N ASN A 80 4.08 -1.63 10.61
CA ASN A 80 2.89 -2.46 10.82
C ASN A 80 3.09 -3.88 10.30
N ARG A 81 3.69 -4.02 9.11
CA ARG A 81 3.98 -5.34 8.54
C ARG A 81 4.96 -6.14 9.38
N VAL A 82 6.03 -5.51 9.85
CA VAL A 82 7.03 -6.16 10.73
C VAL A 82 6.40 -6.55 12.06
N PHE A 83 5.59 -5.67 12.66
CA PHE A 83 4.89 -5.96 13.90
C PHE A 83 3.92 -7.14 13.75
N ASP A 84 3.07 -7.14 12.72
CA ASP A 84 2.13 -8.25 12.49
C ASP A 84 2.86 -9.57 12.24
N ALA A 85 4.01 -9.54 11.55
CA ALA A 85 4.86 -10.70 11.36
C ALA A 85 5.42 -11.23 12.70
N LYS A 86 5.89 -10.33 13.57
CA LYS A 86 6.43 -10.68 14.89
C LYS A 86 5.36 -11.18 15.87
N VAL A 87 4.18 -10.57 15.87
CA VAL A 87 3.01 -11.07 16.61
C VAL A 87 2.67 -12.48 16.12
N ARG A 88 2.65 -12.70 14.80
CA ARG A 88 2.41 -14.04 14.25
C ARG A 88 3.48 -15.04 14.67
N GLU A 89 4.74 -14.67 14.58
CA GLU A 89 5.87 -15.49 15.00
C GLU A 89 5.71 -15.91 16.46
N ALA A 90 5.60 -14.95 17.39
CA ALA A 90 5.53 -15.23 18.82
C ALA A 90 4.28 -16.01 19.24
N VAL A 91 3.12 -15.75 18.62
CA VAL A 91 1.87 -16.51 18.87
C VAL A 91 2.03 -17.98 18.47
N MET A 92 2.72 -18.24 17.35
CA MET A 92 2.91 -19.59 16.82
C MET A 92 4.06 -20.34 17.53
N GLU A 93 5.14 -19.64 17.87
CA GLU A 93 6.30 -20.18 18.59
C GLU A 93 5.89 -20.86 19.90
N GLY A 94 5.00 -20.24 20.68
CA GLY A 94 4.46 -20.84 21.89
C GLY A 94 3.67 -22.14 21.66
N GLN A 95 3.17 -22.41 20.44
CA GLN A 95 2.59 -23.70 20.09
C GLN A 95 3.65 -24.73 19.72
N PHE A 96 4.71 -24.31 19.04
CA PHE A 96 5.83 -25.18 18.66
C PHE A 96 6.55 -25.70 19.89
N GLU A 97 6.84 -24.83 20.86
CA GLU A 97 7.49 -25.20 22.12
C GLU A 97 6.65 -26.20 22.93
N LYS A 98 5.33 -25.97 23.03
CA LYS A 98 4.41 -26.89 23.73
C LYS A 98 4.36 -28.27 23.12
N LEU A 99 4.50 -28.36 21.80
CA LEU A 99 4.50 -29.63 21.06
C LEU A 99 5.90 -30.24 20.93
N GLY A 100 6.96 -29.49 21.28
CA GLY A 100 8.35 -29.89 21.05
C GLY A 100 8.71 -29.97 19.56
N LEU A 101 8.14 -29.10 18.71
CA LEU A 101 8.49 -29.05 17.28
C LEU A 101 9.81 -28.30 17.07
N SER A 102 10.74 -28.94 16.37
CA SER A 102 12.01 -28.38 15.93
C SER A 102 12.26 -28.72 14.45
N ILE A 103 13.10 -27.91 13.80
CA ILE A 103 13.65 -28.23 12.47
C ILE A 103 15.05 -28.79 12.68
N GLU A 104 15.23 -30.05 12.30
CA GLU A 104 16.52 -30.71 12.35
C GLU A 104 17.39 -30.35 11.15
N THR A 105 18.70 -30.60 11.23
CA THR A 105 19.68 -30.19 10.21
C THR A 105 19.33 -30.70 8.81
N ASP A 106 18.86 -31.94 8.68
CA ASP A 106 18.50 -32.52 7.38
C ASP A 106 17.28 -31.83 6.75
N GLN A 107 16.26 -31.50 7.54
CA GLN A 107 15.12 -30.71 7.06
C GLN A 107 15.53 -29.30 6.68
N MET A 108 16.42 -28.67 7.46
CA MET A 108 16.93 -27.33 7.13
C MET A 108 17.66 -27.33 5.77
N ARG A 109 18.44 -28.39 5.47
CA ARG A 109 19.06 -28.55 4.15
C ARG A 109 18.04 -28.62 3.03
N ASP A 110 16.97 -29.39 3.20
CA ASP A 110 15.91 -29.50 2.20
C ASP A 110 15.15 -28.17 2.00
N ILE A 111 14.89 -27.45 3.10
CA ILE A 111 14.27 -26.12 3.06
C ILE A 111 15.16 -25.14 2.30
N LEU A 112 16.46 -25.09 2.60
CA LEU A 112 17.43 -24.23 1.92
C LEU A 112 17.57 -24.59 0.43
N LYS A 113 17.65 -25.88 0.12
CA LYS A 113 17.69 -26.37 -1.26
C LYS A 113 16.50 -25.87 -2.07
N ASN A 114 15.29 -25.92 -1.49
CA ASN A 114 14.09 -25.43 -2.16
C ASN A 114 14.10 -23.90 -2.29
N ALA A 115 14.43 -23.18 -1.21
CA ALA A 115 14.44 -21.71 -1.18
C ALA A 115 15.46 -21.08 -2.13
N LEU A 116 16.58 -21.76 -2.37
CA LEU A 116 17.71 -21.28 -3.19
C LEU A 116 17.77 -21.94 -4.57
N SER A 117 16.76 -22.74 -4.93
CA SER A 117 16.72 -23.49 -6.19
C SER A 117 16.71 -22.62 -7.46
N THR A 118 16.42 -21.33 -7.33
CA THR A 118 16.39 -20.37 -8.45
C THR A 118 17.59 -19.43 -8.46
N SER A 119 18.47 -19.50 -7.47
CA SER A 119 19.62 -18.61 -7.32
C SER A 119 20.84 -19.17 -8.08
N PRO A 120 21.29 -18.54 -9.19
CA PRO A 120 22.33 -19.08 -10.06
C PRO A 120 23.64 -19.43 -9.35
N GLU A 121 23.99 -18.68 -8.31
CA GLU A 121 25.18 -18.89 -7.47
C GLU A 121 25.18 -20.23 -6.72
N PHE A 122 24.02 -20.84 -6.51
CA PHE A 122 23.85 -22.13 -5.84
C PHE A 122 23.55 -23.28 -6.82
N LEU A 123 23.60 -23.06 -8.13
CA LEU A 123 23.35 -24.09 -9.15
C LEU A 123 24.64 -24.61 -9.77
N ASN A 124 24.70 -25.90 -10.09
CA ASN A 124 25.75 -26.49 -10.91
C ASN A 124 25.54 -26.21 -12.41
N GLU A 125 26.45 -26.70 -13.26
CA GLU A 125 26.39 -26.53 -14.72
C GLU A 125 25.12 -27.10 -15.37
N ALA A 126 24.43 -28.02 -14.70
CA ALA A 126 23.16 -28.60 -15.15
C ALA A 126 21.93 -27.84 -14.62
N GLY A 127 22.11 -26.72 -13.91
CA GLY A 127 21.02 -25.94 -13.32
C GLY A 127 20.39 -26.57 -12.07
N ILE A 128 21.07 -27.52 -11.42
CA ILE A 128 20.60 -28.21 -10.21
C ILE A 128 21.31 -27.64 -8.99
N PHE A 129 20.57 -27.47 -7.88
CA PHE A 129 21.12 -27.02 -6.61
C PHE A 129 22.32 -27.87 -6.17
N ASP A 130 23.41 -27.20 -5.81
CA ASP A 130 24.68 -27.80 -5.39
C ASP A 130 25.00 -27.41 -3.94
N GLU A 131 24.88 -28.39 -3.02
CA GLU A 131 25.14 -28.21 -1.59
C GLU A 131 26.59 -27.79 -1.31
N SER A 132 27.54 -28.18 -2.15
CA SER A 132 28.95 -27.79 -1.97
C SER A 132 29.15 -26.28 -2.16
N LYS A 133 28.42 -25.67 -3.11
CA LYS A 133 28.44 -24.21 -3.32
C LYS A 133 27.84 -23.46 -2.14
N LEU A 134 26.73 -23.97 -1.59
CA LEU A 134 26.13 -23.41 -0.37
C LEU A 134 27.12 -23.44 0.80
N LYS A 135 27.81 -24.57 1.00
CA LYS A 135 28.81 -24.69 2.08
C LYS A 135 29.94 -23.68 1.91
N VAL A 136 30.51 -23.56 0.71
CA VAL A 136 31.57 -22.59 0.40
C VAL A 136 31.10 -21.16 0.64
N TYR A 137 29.85 -20.84 0.27
CA TYR A 137 29.25 -19.53 0.52
C TYR A 137 29.18 -19.21 2.01
N ILE A 138 28.64 -20.13 2.83
CA ILE A 138 28.52 -19.94 4.28
C ILE A 138 29.91 -19.83 4.94
N ASP A 139 30.87 -20.67 4.54
CA ASP A 139 32.24 -20.63 5.06
C ASP A 139 32.93 -19.30 4.71
N ASN A 140 32.69 -18.77 3.50
CA ASN A 140 33.15 -17.44 3.12
C ASN A 140 32.54 -16.37 4.02
N LEU A 141 31.21 -16.34 4.21
CA LEU A 141 30.54 -15.35 5.07
C LEU A 141 31.13 -15.32 6.48
N LYS A 142 31.34 -16.50 7.10
CA LYS A 142 31.95 -16.63 8.43
C LYS A 142 33.35 -16.02 8.51
N SER A 143 34.12 -16.12 7.42
CA SER A 143 35.50 -15.64 7.36
C SER A 143 35.64 -14.16 6.99
N THR A 144 34.66 -13.59 6.26
CA THR A 144 34.78 -12.25 5.66
C THR A 144 33.92 -11.19 6.33
N SER A 145 32.75 -11.53 6.89
CA SER A 145 31.86 -10.54 7.50
C SER A 145 30.94 -11.16 8.55
N ALA A 146 31.17 -10.81 9.82
CA ALA A 146 30.29 -11.21 10.92
C ALA A 146 28.84 -10.73 10.73
N GLN A 147 28.64 -9.52 10.17
CA GLN A 147 27.31 -8.99 9.88
C GLN A 147 26.61 -9.80 8.79
N ALA A 148 27.31 -10.13 7.69
CA ALA A 148 26.71 -10.90 6.61
C ALA A 148 26.39 -12.33 7.05
N TYR A 149 27.23 -12.93 7.90
CA TYR A 149 26.94 -14.22 8.53
C TYR A 149 25.72 -14.13 9.45
N GLN A 150 25.57 -13.06 10.24
CA GLN A 150 24.38 -12.91 11.09
C GLN A 150 23.09 -12.73 10.27
N ASN A 151 23.16 -12.00 9.15
CA ASN A 151 22.03 -11.90 8.21
C ASN A 151 21.65 -13.28 7.65
N TRP A 152 22.65 -14.13 7.37
CA TRP A 152 22.43 -15.51 6.95
C TRP A 152 21.75 -16.36 8.04
N VAL A 153 22.20 -16.27 9.29
CA VAL A 153 21.57 -16.96 10.43
C VAL A 153 20.11 -16.52 10.59
N ASN A 154 19.83 -15.22 10.49
CA ASN A 154 18.46 -14.71 10.55
C ASN A 154 17.59 -15.24 9.39
N TYR A 155 18.16 -15.37 8.19
CA TYR A 155 17.49 -15.96 7.03
C TYR A 155 17.17 -17.44 7.25
N GLU A 156 18.13 -18.24 7.74
CA GLU A 156 17.89 -19.64 8.11
C GLU A 156 16.80 -19.76 9.18
N GLN A 157 16.83 -18.91 10.20
CA GLN A 157 15.82 -18.91 11.27
C GLN A 157 14.42 -18.57 10.74
N GLN A 158 14.29 -17.58 9.85
CA GLN A 158 13.01 -17.23 9.23
C GLN A 158 12.43 -18.39 8.41
N LEU A 159 13.28 -19.08 7.66
CA LEU A 159 12.88 -20.28 6.91
C LEU A 159 12.44 -21.41 7.86
N ALA A 160 13.18 -21.63 8.94
CA ALA A 160 12.83 -22.64 9.95
C ALA A 160 11.48 -22.34 10.61
N VAL A 161 11.24 -21.10 11.03
CA VAL A 161 9.94 -20.67 11.59
C VAL A 161 8.80 -20.85 10.57
N GLY A 162 9.03 -20.51 9.31
CA GLY A 162 8.05 -20.71 8.24
C GLY A 162 7.72 -22.20 8.00
N ALA A 163 8.73 -23.07 8.08
CA ALA A 163 8.55 -24.51 7.99
C ALA A 163 7.77 -25.06 9.20
N LEU A 164 8.13 -24.67 10.44
CA LEU A 164 7.39 -25.04 11.65
C LEU A 164 5.92 -24.62 11.60
N GLN A 165 5.65 -23.40 11.12
CA GLN A 165 4.28 -22.92 10.90
C GLN A 165 3.55 -23.84 9.92
N THR A 166 4.18 -24.18 8.80
CA THR A 166 3.59 -25.05 7.77
C THR A 166 3.32 -26.45 8.32
N ASP A 167 4.26 -27.05 9.03
CA ASP A 167 4.12 -28.37 9.64
C ASP A 167 3.01 -28.38 10.69
N TYR A 168 2.95 -27.36 11.55
CA TYR A 168 1.87 -27.21 12.51
C TYR A 168 0.50 -27.12 11.84
N PHE A 169 0.36 -26.29 10.80
CA PHE A 169 -0.89 -26.21 10.05
C PHE A 169 -1.21 -27.53 9.33
N ASN A 170 -0.23 -28.24 8.81
CA ASN A 170 -0.42 -29.53 8.15
C ASN A 170 -0.87 -30.61 9.14
N MET A 171 -0.33 -30.64 10.36
CA MET A 171 -0.79 -31.53 11.42
C MET A 171 -2.25 -31.25 11.77
N VAL A 172 -2.63 -29.98 11.94
CA VAL A 172 -4.02 -29.62 12.23
C VAL A 172 -4.93 -29.95 11.04
N LYS A 173 -4.49 -29.67 9.81
CA LYS A 173 -5.22 -30.03 8.58
C LYS A 173 -5.43 -31.53 8.44
N ALA A 174 -4.43 -32.34 8.79
CA ALA A 174 -4.53 -33.81 8.78
C ALA A 174 -5.64 -34.31 9.71
N GLY A 175 -5.87 -33.63 10.84
CA GLY A 175 -6.98 -33.91 11.75
C GLY A 175 -8.31 -33.23 11.40
N ALA A 176 -8.33 -32.26 10.48
CA ALA A 176 -9.50 -31.43 10.16
C ALA A 176 -10.31 -31.94 8.95
N THR A 177 -10.12 -33.19 8.54
CA THR A 177 -10.89 -33.81 7.45
C THR A 177 -12.37 -33.98 7.82
N ALA A 178 -13.24 -34.09 6.81
CA ALA A 178 -14.64 -34.40 7.05
C ALA A 178 -14.91 -35.91 7.07
N THR A 179 -15.81 -36.34 7.95
CA THR A 179 -16.29 -37.73 7.99
C THR A 179 -17.41 -37.97 6.98
N LEU A 180 -17.70 -39.24 6.68
CA LEU A 180 -18.88 -39.60 5.87
C LEU A 180 -20.19 -39.11 6.51
N ALA A 181 -20.28 -39.09 7.85
CA ALA A 181 -21.44 -38.56 8.57
C ALA A 181 -21.61 -37.04 8.37
N GLU A 182 -20.51 -36.29 8.28
CA GLU A 182 -20.57 -34.87 7.93
C GLU A 182 -20.94 -34.64 6.46
N GLY A 183 -20.48 -35.52 5.56
CA GLY A 183 -20.92 -35.52 4.16
C GLY A 183 -22.41 -35.84 4.02
N GLU A 184 -22.91 -36.82 4.77
CA GLU A 184 -24.33 -37.14 4.85
C GLU A 184 -25.13 -35.96 5.43
N LEU A 185 -24.63 -35.32 6.50
CA LEU A 185 -25.25 -34.13 7.06
C LEU A 185 -25.29 -32.98 6.06
N ASP A 186 -24.21 -32.69 5.34
CA ASP A 186 -24.18 -31.63 4.32
C ASP A 186 -25.17 -31.91 3.17
N HIS A 187 -25.25 -33.17 2.74
CA HIS A 187 -26.23 -33.63 1.77
C HIS A 187 -27.66 -33.44 2.28
N LYS A 188 -27.95 -33.83 3.53
CA LYS A 188 -29.25 -33.65 4.19
C LYS A 188 -29.61 -32.19 4.34
N LEU A 189 -28.71 -31.35 4.85
CA LEU A 189 -28.95 -29.91 5.01
C LEU A 189 -29.28 -29.24 3.66
N ALA A 190 -28.70 -29.71 2.55
CA ALA A 190 -28.95 -29.18 1.21
C ALA A 190 -30.25 -29.71 0.57
N ASN A 191 -30.62 -30.95 0.84
CA ASN A 191 -31.62 -31.68 0.06
C ASN A 191 -32.85 -32.13 0.85
N ASP A 192 -32.77 -32.22 2.18
CA ASP A 192 -33.97 -32.30 3.01
C ASP A 192 -34.72 -30.98 2.80
N LYS A 193 -36.00 -31.12 2.47
CA LYS A 193 -36.85 -30.00 2.09
C LYS A 193 -38.11 -30.00 2.93
N VAL A 194 -38.55 -28.81 3.30
CA VAL A 194 -39.87 -28.62 3.90
C VAL A 194 -40.68 -27.63 3.07
N ASP A 195 -41.95 -27.98 2.90
CA ASP A 195 -42.97 -27.03 2.50
C ASP A 195 -43.67 -26.52 3.76
N ILE A 196 -43.84 -25.21 3.85
CA ILE A 196 -44.43 -24.58 5.02
C ILE A 196 -45.57 -23.66 4.61
N LYS A 197 -46.54 -23.56 5.52
CA LYS A 197 -47.39 -22.37 5.66
C LYS A 197 -46.84 -21.54 6.80
N TYR A 198 -46.86 -20.23 6.65
CA TYR A 198 -46.36 -19.34 7.69
C TYR A 198 -47.14 -18.04 7.73
N VAL A 199 -47.16 -17.45 8.92
CA VAL A 199 -47.60 -16.08 9.14
C VAL A 199 -46.41 -15.34 9.73
N GLN A 200 -46.13 -14.17 9.15
CA GLN A 200 -45.09 -13.27 9.62
C GLN A 200 -45.73 -11.99 10.09
N VAL A 201 -45.38 -11.55 11.30
CA VAL A 201 -45.61 -10.19 11.77
C VAL A 201 -44.29 -9.43 11.69
N PRO A 202 -44.08 -8.58 10.67
CA PRO A 202 -42.82 -7.87 10.50
C PRO A 202 -42.56 -6.93 11.67
N TYR A 203 -41.30 -6.75 12.05
CA TYR A 203 -40.95 -5.73 13.07
C TYR A 203 -41.30 -4.30 12.63
N SER A 204 -41.44 -4.05 11.33
CA SER A 204 -41.91 -2.77 10.78
C SER A 204 -43.39 -2.48 11.09
N SER A 205 -44.18 -3.47 11.51
CA SER A 205 -45.57 -3.25 11.93
C SER A 205 -45.70 -2.41 13.21
N ILE A 206 -44.62 -2.33 14.00
CA ILE A 206 -44.51 -1.46 15.17
C ILE A 206 -43.56 -0.32 14.79
N ALA A 207 -44.03 0.92 14.79
CA ALA A 207 -43.20 2.08 14.48
C ALA A 207 -42.08 2.23 15.53
N ASP A 208 -40.85 2.51 15.09
CA ASP A 208 -39.69 2.69 15.98
C ASP A 208 -39.92 3.75 17.07
N SER A 209 -40.70 4.80 16.76
CA SER A 209 -41.08 5.87 17.69
C SER A 209 -41.85 5.38 18.92
N THR A 210 -42.52 4.22 18.82
CA THR A 210 -43.27 3.61 19.92
C THR A 210 -42.40 2.77 20.85
N VAL A 211 -41.18 2.42 20.42
CA VAL A 211 -40.23 1.59 21.18
C VAL A 211 -39.11 2.47 21.73
N LYS A 212 -39.33 2.99 22.93
CA LYS A 212 -38.31 3.78 23.65
C LYS A 212 -37.19 2.85 24.14
N VAL A 213 -35.95 3.23 23.87
CA VAL A 213 -34.75 2.56 24.39
C VAL A 213 -33.99 3.59 25.21
N SER A 214 -33.72 3.26 26.46
CA SER A 214 -32.98 4.14 27.37
C SER A 214 -31.47 3.96 27.20
N LYS A 215 -30.69 4.96 27.65
CA LYS A 215 -29.21 4.87 27.68
C LYS A 215 -28.71 3.68 28.50
N SER A 216 -29.42 3.32 29.58
CA SER A 216 -29.07 2.15 30.40
C SER A 216 -29.20 0.85 29.61
N GLU A 217 -30.24 0.71 28.80
CA GLU A 217 -30.44 -0.51 28.00
C GLU A 217 -29.39 -0.66 26.91
N ILE A 218 -28.95 0.45 26.31
CA ILE A 218 -27.82 0.44 25.37
C ILE A 218 -26.55 0.03 26.11
N LYS A 219 -26.29 0.60 27.29
CA LYS A 219 -25.14 0.24 28.13
C LYS A 219 -25.13 -1.25 28.51
N ASP A 220 -26.28 -1.81 28.84
CA ASP A 220 -26.42 -3.22 29.16
C ASP A 220 -26.20 -4.10 27.93
N TYR A 221 -26.70 -3.67 26.76
CA TYR A 221 -26.51 -4.37 25.50
C TYR A 221 -25.03 -4.42 25.09
N ILE A 222 -24.33 -3.29 25.09
CA ILE A 222 -22.90 -3.25 24.75
C ILE A 222 -22.06 -4.06 25.75
N SER A 223 -22.44 -4.04 27.04
CA SER A 223 -21.75 -4.82 28.08
C SER A 223 -21.91 -6.33 27.89
N LYS A 224 -23.03 -6.78 27.30
CA LYS A 224 -23.27 -8.19 26.94
C LYS A 224 -22.60 -8.58 25.62
N HIS A 225 -22.29 -7.61 24.76
CA HIS A 225 -21.72 -7.81 23.43
C HIS A 225 -20.34 -7.16 23.28
N LYS A 226 -19.52 -7.18 24.35
CA LYS A 226 -18.27 -6.39 24.45
C LYS A 226 -17.38 -6.47 23.20
N LYS A 227 -17.12 -7.68 22.70
CA LYS A 227 -16.30 -7.90 21.49
C LYS A 227 -16.75 -7.11 20.26
N SER A 228 -18.04 -6.80 20.14
CA SER A 228 -18.59 -6.03 19.00
C SER A 228 -18.60 -4.52 19.23
N TYR A 229 -18.28 -4.06 20.44
CA TYR A 229 -18.35 -2.67 20.87
C TYR A 229 -17.08 -2.22 21.59
N GLU A 230 -15.97 -2.92 21.42
CA GLU A 230 -14.66 -2.48 21.87
C GLU A 230 -14.02 -1.60 20.80
N THR A 231 -13.45 -0.48 21.22
CA THR A 231 -12.71 0.45 20.37
C THR A 231 -11.35 0.73 20.95
N GLU A 232 -10.39 0.95 20.05
CA GLU A 232 -9.08 1.52 20.40
C GLU A 232 -9.24 3.00 20.74
N ALA A 233 -8.22 3.55 21.39
CA ALA A 233 -8.15 4.99 21.63
C ALA A 233 -8.12 5.74 20.30
N SER A 234 -8.88 6.84 20.23
CA SER A 234 -8.96 7.68 19.05
C SER A 234 -8.94 9.16 19.42
N ARG A 235 -8.50 9.99 18.47
CA ARG A 235 -8.52 11.45 18.58
C ARG A 235 -9.27 12.00 17.38
N SER A 236 -10.27 12.82 17.64
CA SER A 236 -10.93 13.58 16.59
C SER A 236 -10.34 14.97 16.57
N PHE A 237 -10.05 15.46 15.38
CA PHE A 237 -9.57 16.81 15.15
C PHE A 237 -10.19 17.37 13.88
N GLN A 238 -10.12 18.68 13.74
CA GLN A 238 -10.49 19.39 12.53
C GLN A 238 -9.29 20.17 12.02
N TYR A 239 -9.17 20.36 10.71
CA TYR A 239 -8.05 21.10 10.14
C TYR A 239 -8.45 21.94 8.95
N VAL A 240 -7.66 22.99 8.71
CA VAL A 240 -7.65 23.78 7.48
C VAL A 240 -6.31 23.56 6.77
N PHE A 241 -6.33 23.59 5.43
CA PHE A 241 -5.13 23.41 4.61
C PHE A 241 -4.89 24.65 3.76
N PHE A 242 -3.80 25.36 4.08
CA PHE A 242 -3.26 26.47 3.32
C PHE A 242 -2.38 25.90 2.21
N LYS A 243 -2.98 25.64 1.06
CA LYS A 243 -2.33 24.95 -0.05
C LYS A 243 -1.36 25.90 -0.78
N GLU A 244 -0.14 25.42 -1.00
CA GLU A 244 0.88 26.03 -1.86
C GLU A 244 0.53 25.75 -3.32
N GLU A 245 -0.34 26.60 -3.87
CA GLU A 245 -0.63 26.63 -5.30
C GLU A 245 -0.16 27.94 -5.91
N ALA A 246 0.34 27.86 -7.14
CA ALA A 246 0.70 29.04 -7.92
C ALA A 246 -0.51 29.97 -8.06
N SER A 247 -0.29 31.25 -7.79
CA SER A 247 -1.31 32.27 -7.98
C SER A 247 -1.54 32.54 -9.47
N ALA A 248 -2.65 33.21 -9.79
CA ALA A 248 -2.91 33.66 -11.16
C ALA A 248 -1.81 34.62 -11.67
N GLU A 249 -1.18 35.39 -10.76
CA GLU A 249 -0.07 36.27 -11.13
C GLU A 249 1.22 35.45 -11.36
N ASP A 250 1.46 34.37 -10.61
CA ASP A 250 2.59 33.47 -10.86
C ASP A 250 2.50 32.84 -12.25
N GLU A 251 1.32 32.30 -12.60
CA GLU A 251 1.09 31.74 -13.94
C GLU A 251 1.32 32.78 -15.04
N LYS A 252 0.86 34.02 -14.83
CA LYS A 252 1.07 35.13 -15.77
C LYS A 252 2.54 35.55 -15.86
N ASN A 253 3.27 35.57 -14.74
CA ASN A 253 4.70 35.87 -14.70
C ASN A 253 5.50 34.80 -15.45
N ILE A 254 5.15 33.51 -15.29
CA ILE A 254 5.73 32.42 -16.08
C ILE A 254 5.46 32.64 -17.57
N GLN A 255 4.22 32.94 -17.97
CA GLN A 255 3.91 33.24 -19.37
C GLN A 255 4.70 34.43 -19.92
N ASN A 256 4.89 35.49 -19.13
CA ASN A 256 5.65 36.66 -19.54
C ASN A 256 7.14 36.34 -19.69
N SER A 257 7.73 35.62 -18.73
CA SER A 257 9.14 35.19 -18.80
C SER A 257 9.39 34.32 -20.03
N LEU A 258 8.45 33.43 -20.38
CA LEU A 258 8.53 32.65 -21.62
C LEU A 258 8.49 33.54 -22.86
N LYS A 259 7.61 34.55 -22.91
CA LYS A 259 7.55 35.50 -24.05
C LYS A 259 8.84 36.31 -24.19
N GLU A 260 9.48 36.67 -23.09
CA GLU A 260 10.77 37.39 -23.09
C GLU A 260 11.91 36.56 -23.68
N LEU A 261 11.79 35.23 -23.73
CA LEU A 261 12.76 34.35 -24.37
C LEU A 261 12.64 34.30 -25.89
N LEU A 262 11.58 34.85 -26.49
CA LEU A 262 11.33 34.69 -27.93
C LEU A 262 12.27 35.53 -28.79
N ASN A 263 12.44 36.80 -28.45
CA ASN A 263 13.16 37.79 -29.26
C ASN A 263 14.56 38.06 -28.71
N ASP A 264 15.46 38.49 -29.57
CA ASP A 264 16.79 38.95 -29.18
C ASP A 264 16.67 40.20 -28.27
N ARG A 265 17.53 40.28 -27.25
CA ARG A 265 17.55 41.40 -26.30
C ARG A 265 18.95 41.87 -25.99
N GLU A 266 19.12 43.17 -25.77
CA GLU A 266 20.35 43.72 -25.22
C GLU A 266 20.37 43.53 -23.70
N VAL A 267 21.40 42.85 -23.20
CA VAL A 267 21.68 42.72 -21.77
C VAL A 267 22.95 43.48 -21.42
N TYR A 268 23.03 43.97 -20.18
CA TYR A 268 24.24 44.58 -19.67
C TYR A 268 25.32 43.52 -19.46
N ASP A 269 26.52 43.76 -19.99
CA ASP A 269 27.69 42.90 -19.80
C ASP A 269 28.88 43.77 -19.42
N GLU A 270 29.39 43.60 -18.21
CA GLU A 270 30.52 44.39 -17.70
C GLU A 270 31.81 44.20 -18.49
N ASN A 271 31.92 43.11 -19.24
CA ASN A 271 33.10 42.74 -20.02
C ASN A 271 33.01 43.16 -21.50
N ALA A 272 31.88 43.71 -21.95
CA ALA A 272 31.71 44.19 -23.33
C ALA A 272 32.16 45.66 -23.47
N GLU A 273 32.73 46.03 -24.64
CA GLU A 273 33.23 47.40 -24.92
C GLU A 273 32.16 48.49 -24.68
N ASP A 274 30.92 48.24 -25.09
CA ASP A 274 29.78 49.16 -24.91
C ASP A 274 28.92 48.82 -23.69
N LYS A 275 29.43 47.94 -22.81
CA LYS A 275 28.71 47.35 -21.66
C LYS A 275 27.39 46.65 -22.01
N LYS A 276 27.27 46.20 -23.25
CA LYS A 276 26.06 45.56 -23.80
C LYS A 276 26.45 44.31 -24.57
N ARG A 277 25.67 43.25 -24.38
CA ARG A 277 25.72 42.01 -25.16
C ARG A 277 24.32 41.70 -25.68
N THR A 278 24.21 41.24 -26.92
CA THR A 278 22.93 40.72 -27.43
C THR A 278 22.78 39.26 -27.01
N GLU A 279 21.75 38.97 -26.23
CA GLU A 279 21.27 37.61 -26.02
C GLU A 279 20.32 37.23 -27.14
N ILE A 280 20.66 36.18 -27.88
CA ILE A 280 19.86 35.67 -28.99
C ILE A 280 18.65 34.93 -28.42
N GLY A 281 17.45 35.28 -28.87
CA GLY A 281 16.19 34.67 -28.45
C GLY A 281 15.91 33.34 -29.14
N PHE A 282 14.87 32.66 -28.68
CA PHE A 282 14.48 31.34 -29.15
C PHE A 282 14.10 31.31 -30.64
N ILE A 283 13.64 32.43 -31.20
CA ILE A 283 13.39 32.57 -32.64
C ILE A 283 14.70 32.42 -33.43
N ASN A 284 15.75 33.14 -33.03
CA ASN A 284 16.97 33.29 -33.81
C ASN A 284 18.13 32.38 -33.36
N THR A 285 18.01 31.68 -32.23
CA THR A 285 19.07 30.80 -31.75
C THR A 285 19.39 29.70 -32.76
N LYS A 286 20.68 29.51 -33.01
CA LYS A 286 21.22 28.42 -33.82
C LYS A 286 21.50 27.17 -32.98
N ASP A 287 21.79 27.37 -31.70
CA ASP A 287 21.96 26.30 -30.73
C ASP A 287 20.64 26.11 -29.97
N VAL A 288 19.76 25.32 -30.57
CA VAL A 288 18.42 25.09 -30.03
C VAL A 288 18.47 24.18 -28.81
N GLU A 289 19.39 23.20 -28.81
CA GLU A 289 19.56 22.25 -27.73
C GLU A 289 19.99 22.96 -26.44
N ASP A 290 21.09 23.71 -26.49
CA ASP A 290 21.59 24.44 -25.32
C ASP A 290 20.57 25.46 -24.83
N PHE A 291 19.90 26.15 -25.75
CA PHE A 291 18.88 27.13 -25.39
C PHE A 291 17.70 26.48 -24.64
N VAL A 292 17.17 25.36 -25.13
CA VAL A 292 16.09 24.64 -24.45
C VAL A 292 16.55 24.11 -23.10
N ASN A 293 17.73 23.48 -23.05
CA ASN A 293 18.26 22.86 -21.85
C ASN A 293 18.56 23.86 -20.73
N ALA A 294 18.95 25.10 -21.09
CA ALA A 294 19.23 26.19 -20.17
C ALA A 294 17.96 26.91 -19.66
N ASN A 295 16.87 26.88 -20.43
CA ASN A 295 15.65 27.63 -20.11
C ASN A 295 14.46 26.76 -19.67
N SER A 296 14.65 25.45 -19.58
CA SER A 296 13.62 24.50 -19.13
C SER A 296 13.97 23.91 -17.78
N ASP A 297 12.95 23.73 -16.94
CA ASP A 297 13.14 23.20 -15.58
C ASP A 297 13.43 21.69 -15.66
N ASP A 298 12.41 20.88 -15.93
CA ASP A 298 12.51 19.42 -15.87
C ASP A 298 12.57 18.72 -17.24
N ILE A 299 12.29 19.45 -18.32
CA ILE A 299 12.21 18.87 -19.67
C ILE A 299 13.45 19.26 -20.47
N LYS A 300 14.27 18.27 -20.84
CA LYS A 300 15.43 18.48 -21.71
C LYS A 300 15.05 18.38 -23.18
N TYR A 301 15.86 19.00 -24.03
CA TYR A 301 15.74 18.89 -25.48
C TYR A 301 15.81 17.43 -25.90
N ASN A 302 14.96 17.05 -26.85
CA ASN A 302 14.89 15.70 -27.36
C ASN A 302 15.09 15.72 -28.86
N ASP A 303 16.29 15.32 -29.31
CA ASP A 303 16.64 15.28 -30.72
C ASP A 303 16.07 14.04 -31.42
N ARG A 304 14.75 14.01 -31.55
CA ARG A 304 14.02 12.95 -32.27
C ARG A 304 12.85 13.51 -33.07
N PHE A 305 12.61 12.90 -34.21
CA PHE A 305 11.36 13.09 -34.93
C PHE A 305 10.19 12.44 -34.19
N LEU A 306 9.09 13.18 -34.10
CA LEU A 306 7.86 12.82 -33.42
C LEU A 306 6.73 12.69 -34.44
N LYS A 307 5.94 11.62 -34.31
CA LYS A 307 4.66 11.52 -35.01
C LYS A 307 3.65 12.47 -34.35
N LYS A 308 2.60 12.83 -35.09
CA LYS A 308 1.52 13.68 -34.60
C LYS A 308 0.89 13.18 -33.30
N SER A 309 0.71 11.87 -33.16
CA SER A 309 0.16 11.24 -31.95
C SER A 309 1.07 11.32 -30.72
N ALA A 310 2.35 11.68 -30.89
CA ALA A 310 3.30 11.85 -29.78
C ALA A 310 3.37 13.31 -29.29
N LEU A 311 2.64 14.23 -29.92
CA LEU A 311 2.50 15.62 -29.47
C LEU A 311 1.20 15.81 -28.67
N PRO A 312 1.14 16.80 -27.77
CA PRO A 312 -0.10 17.17 -27.10
C PRO A 312 -1.19 17.52 -28.11
N GLU A 313 -2.41 17.01 -27.89
CA GLU A 313 -3.56 17.24 -28.78
C GLU A 313 -3.79 18.72 -29.07
N THR A 314 -3.52 19.58 -28.08
CA THR A 314 -3.70 21.04 -28.16
C THR A 314 -2.80 21.73 -29.19
N ILE A 315 -1.67 21.13 -29.58
CA ILE A 315 -0.70 21.73 -30.50
C ILE A 315 -0.44 20.90 -31.75
N ALA A 316 -0.78 19.60 -31.73
CA ALA A 316 -0.37 18.65 -32.75
C ALA A 316 -0.79 19.05 -34.17
N ASP A 317 -2.05 19.45 -34.35
CA ASP A 317 -2.55 19.94 -35.65
C ASP A 317 -1.82 21.21 -36.12
N THR A 318 -1.63 22.17 -35.22
CA THR A 318 -0.99 23.43 -35.56
C THR A 318 0.47 23.21 -35.97
N ILE A 319 1.25 22.48 -35.19
CA ILE A 319 2.67 22.22 -35.49
C ILE A 319 2.84 21.49 -36.84
N PHE A 320 1.98 20.51 -37.14
CA PHE A 320 2.05 19.77 -38.41
C PHE A 320 1.63 20.58 -39.65
N ASN A 321 0.92 21.70 -39.46
CA ASN A 321 0.44 22.55 -40.55
C ASN A 321 1.27 23.84 -40.73
N GLN A 322 2.35 24.03 -39.96
CA GLN A 322 3.18 25.24 -39.98
C GLN A 322 4.57 25.00 -40.59
N GLU A 323 5.31 26.08 -40.87
CA GLU A 323 6.66 26.02 -41.44
C GLU A 323 7.75 25.87 -40.37
N ILE A 324 8.92 25.36 -40.77
CA ILE A 324 10.10 25.26 -39.90
C ILE A 324 10.43 26.64 -39.33
N GLY A 325 10.71 26.70 -38.02
CA GLY A 325 10.92 27.93 -37.27
C GLY A 325 9.66 28.47 -36.58
N PHE A 326 8.47 27.95 -36.90
CA PHE A 326 7.23 28.33 -36.21
C PHE A 326 7.30 28.00 -34.71
N ILE A 327 6.86 28.94 -33.87
CA ILE A 327 6.81 28.78 -32.41
C ILE A 327 5.35 28.88 -31.95
N TYR A 328 4.93 27.90 -31.15
CA TYR A 328 3.62 27.86 -30.51
C TYR A 328 3.74 28.06 -29.00
N GLY A 329 2.90 28.94 -28.45
CA GLY A 329 2.76 29.19 -27.02
C GLY A 329 3.01 30.66 -26.61
N PRO A 330 3.11 30.94 -25.29
CA PRO A 330 3.07 29.98 -24.18
C PRO A 330 1.72 29.27 -24.08
N TYR A 331 1.71 27.95 -23.83
CA TYR A 331 0.49 27.17 -23.61
C TYR A 331 0.61 26.30 -22.35
N LYS A 332 -0.51 26.02 -21.68
CA LYS A 332 -0.55 25.19 -20.47
C LYS A 332 -0.70 23.71 -20.85
N GLU A 333 0.13 22.87 -20.26
CA GLU A 333 0.07 21.41 -20.41
C GLU A 333 0.48 20.75 -19.09
N GLY A 334 -0.48 20.11 -18.41
CA GLY A 334 -0.27 19.60 -17.05
C GLY A 334 0.15 20.72 -16.09
N ASN A 335 1.26 20.51 -15.37
CA ASN A 335 1.83 21.47 -14.42
C ASN A 335 2.88 22.39 -15.04
N TYR A 336 2.85 22.60 -16.36
CA TYR A 336 3.84 23.42 -17.06
C TYR A 336 3.17 24.45 -17.99
N TYR A 337 3.83 25.59 -18.13
CA TYR A 337 3.71 26.43 -19.33
C TYR A 337 4.85 26.11 -20.28
N LYS A 338 4.53 26.00 -21.56
CA LYS A 338 5.47 25.56 -22.58
C LYS A 338 5.52 26.48 -23.80
N LEU A 339 6.70 26.57 -24.42
CA LEU A 339 6.92 27.11 -25.75
C LEU A 339 7.49 26.01 -26.64
N SER A 340 6.88 25.77 -27.79
CA SER A 340 7.30 24.69 -28.70
C SER A 340 7.64 25.25 -30.08
N LYS A 341 8.90 25.08 -30.50
CA LYS A 341 9.42 25.48 -31.82
C LYS A 341 9.50 24.26 -32.73
N LEU A 342 8.95 24.37 -33.93
CA LEU A 342 9.17 23.40 -35.00
C LEU A 342 10.59 23.59 -35.53
N VAL A 343 11.48 22.64 -35.22
CA VAL A 343 12.90 22.70 -35.57
C VAL A 343 13.14 22.09 -36.94
N ASP A 344 12.45 20.99 -37.23
CA ASP A 344 12.63 20.25 -38.47
C ASP A 344 11.39 19.43 -38.83
N ARG A 345 11.25 19.06 -40.10
CA ARG A 345 10.19 18.18 -40.61
C ARG A 345 10.77 17.24 -41.65
N THR A 346 10.33 16.00 -41.59
CA THR A 346 10.68 14.98 -42.58
C THR A 346 9.53 13.99 -42.77
N THR A 347 9.65 13.13 -43.76
CA THR A 347 8.79 11.96 -43.94
C THR A 347 9.67 10.73 -43.80
N LEU A 348 9.42 9.91 -42.78
CA LEU A 348 10.21 8.72 -42.48
C LEU A 348 9.33 7.46 -42.50
N PRO A 349 9.95 6.28 -42.70
CA PRO A 349 9.26 5.00 -42.55
C PRO A 349 8.65 4.83 -41.16
N ASP A 350 7.53 4.11 -41.05
CA ASP A 350 6.90 3.85 -39.76
C ASP A 350 7.66 2.80 -38.95
N SER A 351 8.35 1.89 -39.63
CA SER A 351 9.19 0.87 -39.02
C SER A 351 10.31 0.43 -39.95
N ALA A 352 11.43 0.04 -39.33
CA ALA A 352 12.61 -0.49 -40.01
C ALA A 352 12.90 -1.90 -39.50
N LYS A 353 13.55 -2.70 -40.34
CA LYS A 353 14.11 -4.01 -40.02
C LYS A 353 15.59 -3.95 -40.35
N THR A 354 16.44 -4.32 -39.41
CA THR A 354 17.88 -4.26 -39.58
C THR A 354 18.54 -5.53 -39.08
N ARG A 355 19.76 -5.77 -39.56
CA ARG A 355 20.69 -6.69 -38.91
C ARG A 355 21.99 -5.98 -38.63
N HIS A 356 22.65 -6.29 -37.51
CA HIS A 356 23.86 -5.61 -37.11
C HIS A 356 24.90 -6.53 -36.45
N ILE A 357 26.15 -6.07 -36.43
CA ILE A 357 27.27 -6.64 -35.67
C ILE A 357 27.79 -5.55 -34.72
N LEU A 358 27.81 -5.81 -33.40
CA LEU A 358 28.31 -4.87 -32.39
C LEU A 358 29.73 -5.22 -31.97
N ILE A 359 30.66 -4.27 -32.17
CA ILE A 359 32.06 -4.36 -31.77
C ILE A 359 32.33 -3.28 -30.71
N PRO A 360 32.48 -3.66 -29.43
CA PRO A 360 32.73 -2.68 -28.37
C PRO A 360 34.18 -2.20 -28.37
N PHE A 361 34.41 -0.99 -27.85
CA PHE A 361 35.76 -0.44 -27.67
C PHE A 361 35.93 0.32 -26.35
N ILE A 362 37.18 0.40 -25.87
CA ILE A 362 37.58 1.16 -24.68
C ILE A 362 37.30 2.65 -24.91
N GLY A 363 36.38 3.20 -24.10
CA GLY A 363 35.96 4.60 -24.18
C GLY A 363 34.50 4.77 -24.59
N ALA A 364 33.84 3.73 -25.11
CA ALA A 364 32.39 3.74 -25.27
C ALA A 364 31.72 3.61 -23.90
N SER A 365 30.72 4.46 -23.61
CA SER A 365 30.14 4.62 -22.27
C SER A 365 29.47 3.37 -21.69
N ARG A 366 29.14 2.39 -22.53
CA ARG A 366 28.48 1.12 -22.15
C ARG A 366 29.22 -0.11 -22.66
N ALA A 367 30.51 0.01 -22.99
CA ALA A 367 31.32 -1.14 -23.37
C ALA A 367 31.60 -2.06 -22.16
N PRO A 368 31.73 -3.39 -22.39
CA PRO A 368 32.20 -4.32 -21.38
C PRO A 368 33.66 -4.06 -21.01
N ALA A 369 34.07 -4.54 -19.83
CA ALA A 369 35.40 -4.26 -19.25
C ALA A 369 36.57 -4.83 -20.06
N ASP A 370 36.31 -5.81 -20.93
CA ASP A 370 37.27 -6.50 -21.79
C ASP A 370 37.26 -5.99 -23.25
N ALA A 371 36.65 -4.82 -23.51
CA ALA A 371 36.60 -4.23 -24.84
C ALA A 371 37.99 -3.93 -25.43
N LYS A 372 38.09 -3.92 -26.77
CA LYS A 372 39.33 -3.67 -27.51
C LYS A 372 39.67 -2.18 -27.55
N PRO A 373 40.95 -1.78 -27.79
CA PRO A 373 41.27 -0.38 -28.11
C PRO A 373 40.48 0.14 -29.32
N LYS A 374 40.05 1.41 -29.30
CA LYS A 374 39.21 2.00 -30.37
C LYS A 374 39.76 1.79 -31.78
N ALA A 375 41.05 2.06 -31.99
CA ALA A 375 41.69 1.88 -33.29
C ALA A 375 41.64 0.43 -33.81
N GLU A 376 41.70 -0.57 -32.92
CA GLU A 376 41.58 -1.98 -33.30
C GLU A 376 40.13 -2.35 -33.64
N ALA A 377 39.17 -1.82 -32.89
CA ALA A 377 37.75 -2.02 -33.18
C ALA A 377 37.34 -1.38 -34.52
N GLU A 378 37.86 -0.18 -34.84
CA GLU A 378 37.67 0.48 -36.12
C GLU A 378 38.25 -0.35 -37.27
N ALA A 379 39.51 -0.78 -37.14
CA ALA A 379 40.15 -1.61 -38.17
C ALA A 379 39.41 -2.95 -38.39
N LEU A 380 38.90 -3.56 -37.32
CA LEU A 380 38.08 -4.76 -37.41
C LEU A 380 36.75 -4.47 -38.12
N ALA A 381 36.04 -3.41 -37.70
CA ALA A 381 34.76 -3.03 -38.30
C ALA A 381 34.89 -2.75 -39.80
N ASP A 382 35.95 -2.06 -40.21
CA ASP A 382 36.24 -1.75 -41.62
C ASP A 382 36.56 -3.00 -42.44
N SER A 383 37.32 -3.92 -41.88
CA SER A 383 37.65 -5.20 -42.52
C SER A 383 36.38 -6.03 -42.75
N LEU A 384 35.55 -6.18 -41.71
CA LEU A 384 34.28 -6.91 -41.81
C LEU A 384 33.31 -6.23 -42.78
N LEU A 385 33.18 -4.90 -42.73
CA LEU A 385 32.34 -4.14 -43.66
C LEU A 385 32.81 -4.34 -45.12
N THR A 386 34.12 -4.35 -45.37
CA THR A 386 34.68 -4.57 -46.71
C THR A 386 34.31 -5.94 -47.27
N VAL A 387 34.39 -6.98 -46.43
CA VAL A 387 33.95 -8.33 -46.82
C VAL A 387 32.44 -8.35 -47.05
N LEU A 388 31.63 -7.77 -46.16
CA LEU A 388 30.17 -7.76 -46.26
C LEU A 388 29.64 -6.97 -47.47
N LYS A 389 30.37 -5.94 -47.92
CA LYS A 389 30.06 -5.23 -49.18
C LYS A 389 30.21 -6.14 -50.41
N SER A 390 31.09 -7.14 -50.34
CA SER A 390 31.35 -8.09 -51.44
C SER A 390 30.52 -9.37 -51.31
N ASP A 391 30.31 -9.85 -50.08
CA ASP A 391 29.56 -11.08 -49.78
C ASP A 391 28.75 -10.93 -48.48
N LYS A 392 27.47 -10.58 -48.64
CA LYS A 392 26.50 -10.44 -47.54
C LYS A 392 26.10 -11.77 -46.87
N SER A 393 26.47 -12.93 -47.43
CA SER A 393 26.17 -14.23 -46.82
C SER A 393 27.00 -14.49 -45.56
N LYS A 394 28.14 -13.80 -45.43
CA LYS A 394 29.04 -13.87 -44.27
C LYS A 394 28.52 -13.17 -43.01
N PHE A 395 27.41 -12.44 -43.11
CA PHE A 395 26.89 -11.63 -41.99
C PHE A 395 26.58 -12.49 -40.75
N SER A 396 25.89 -13.62 -40.93
CA SER A 396 25.53 -14.49 -39.80
C SER A 396 26.76 -15.08 -39.11
N GLU A 397 27.76 -15.51 -39.88
CA GLU A 397 29.05 -15.98 -39.37
C GLU A 397 29.74 -14.89 -38.53
N PHE A 398 29.80 -13.67 -39.05
CA PHE A 398 30.42 -12.54 -38.34
C PHE A 398 29.65 -12.10 -37.10
N VAL A 399 28.32 -12.23 -37.10
CA VAL A 399 27.53 -12.00 -35.89
C VAL A 399 27.94 -12.99 -34.80
N THR A 400 27.98 -14.28 -35.13
CA THR A 400 28.35 -15.32 -34.16
C THR A 400 29.78 -15.16 -33.65
N GLU A 401 30.71 -14.74 -34.50
CA GLU A 401 32.12 -14.66 -34.15
C GLU A 401 32.49 -13.34 -33.45
N TYR A 402 31.89 -12.22 -33.83
CA TYR A 402 32.37 -10.88 -33.43
C TYR A 402 31.34 -10.02 -32.67
N SER A 403 30.03 -10.30 -32.77
CA SER A 403 29.02 -9.43 -32.15
C SER A 403 28.91 -9.69 -30.65
N THR A 404 28.94 -8.64 -29.83
CA THR A 404 28.72 -8.74 -28.38
C THR A 404 27.28 -8.51 -27.94
N ASP A 405 26.36 -8.27 -28.88
CA ASP A 405 24.94 -8.10 -28.58
C ASP A 405 24.23 -9.46 -28.38
N GLN A 406 24.19 -9.91 -27.12
CA GLN A 406 23.51 -11.16 -26.73
C GLN A 406 22.02 -11.19 -27.09
N GLY A 407 21.39 -10.02 -27.25
CA GLY A 407 19.98 -9.90 -27.60
C GLY A 407 19.67 -10.24 -29.06
N SER A 408 20.66 -10.15 -29.96
CA SER A 408 20.47 -10.39 -31.39
C SER A 408 21.30 -11.53 -31.98
N VAL A 409 22.39 -11.96 -31.31
CA VAL A 409 23.29 -13.03 -31.80
C VAL A 409 22.54 -14.32 -32.15
N ASN A 410 21.60 -14.75 -31.30
CA ASN A 410 20.79 -15.96 -31.53
C ASN A 410 19.82 -15.83 -32.72
N ASN A 411 19.63 -14.62 -33.24
CA ASN A 411 18.78 -14.30 -34.39
C ASN A 411 19.60 -13.70 -35.54
N GLU A 412 20.85 -14.14 -35.70
CA GLU A 412 21.76 -13.68 -36.77
C GLU A 412 21.95 -12.15 -36.80
N GLY A 413 21.87 -11.49 -35.64
CA GLY A 413 22.08 -10.04 -35.48
C GLY A 413 20.86 -9.21 -35.85
N ARG A 414 19.70 -9.84 -36.09
CA ARG A 414 18.49 -9.17 -36.60
C ARG A 414 17.65 -8.57 -35.48
N TYR A 415 17.29 -7.31 -35.67
CA TYR A 415 16.11 -6.70 -35.06
C TYR A 415 14.98 -6.67 -36.08
N ASP A 416 13.93 -7.43 -35.80
CA ASP A 416 12.72 -7.42 -36.62
C ASP A 416 12.00 -6.06 -36.52
N TRP A 417 10.96 -5.83 -37.33
CA TRP A 417 10.28 -4.55 -37.47
C TRP A 417 10.13 -3.75 -36.16
N PHE A 418 10.92 -2.68 -36.02
CA PHE A 418 10.93 -1.79 -34.86
C PHE A 418 10.52 -0.36 -35.27
N ALA A 419 9.94 0.38 -34.33
CA ALA A 419 9.54 1.77 -34.52
C ALA A 419 10.71 2.74 -34.27
N TYR A 420 10.57 3.97 -34.77
CA TYR A 420 11.61 5.02 -34.75
C TYR A 420 12.15 5.34 -33.34
N ASP A 421 11.35 5.16 -32.28
CA ASP A 421 11.71 5.51 -30.90
C ASP A 421 12.40 4.38 -30.11
N ARG A 422 12.72 3.25 -30.75
CA ARG A 422 13.21 2.04 -30.06
C ARG A 422 14.73 1.92 -29.92
N MET A 423 15.49 2.57 -30.80
CA MET A 423 16.95 2.43 -30.87
C MET A 423 17.66 3.71 -30.42
N VAL A 424 18.94 3.60 -30.07
CA VAL A 424 19.80 4.77 -29.79
C VAL A 424 19.94 5.66 -31.03
N PRO A 425 20.17 6.98 -30.86
CA PRO A 425 20.04 7.96 -31.95
C PRO A 425 20.81 7.60 -33.21
N GLU A 426 22.08 7.25 -33.09
CA GLU A 426 22.95 7.03 -34.25
C GLU A 426 22.52 5.78 -35.03
N PHE A 427 22.14 4.70 -34.33
CA PHE A 427 21.61 3.46 -34.93
C PHE A 427 20.26 3.72 -35.60
N ARG A 428 19.36 4.41 -34.89
CA ARG A 428 18.02 4.79 -35.35
C ARG A 428 18.12 5.60 -36.65
N ASP A 429 18.95 6.63 -36.67
CA ASP A 429 19.06 7.55 -37.80
C ASP A 429 19.58 6.80 -39.03
N PHE A 430 20.59 5.94 -38.89
CA PHE A 430 21.02 5.07 -39.99
C PHE A 430 19.91 4.15 -40.51
N ALA A 431 19.12 3.55 -39.60
CA ALA A 431 18.07 2.60 -39.96
C ALA A 431 16.87 3.24 -40.69
N PHE A 432 16.54 4.50 -40.38
CA PHE A 432 15.36 5.17 -40.88
C PHE A 432 15.63 6.22 -41.96
N GLU A 433 16.75 6.94 -41.87
CA GLU A 433 17.16 7.95 -42.87
C GLU A 433 17.92 7.33 -44.05
N GLY A 434 18.53 6.16 -43.84
CA GLY A 434 19.06 5.31 -44.89
C GLY A 434 17.97 4.67 -45.76
N LYS A 435 18.37 3.86 -46.72
CA LYS A 435 17.49 3.10 -47.63
C LYS A 435 17.63 1.61 -47.38
N THR A 436 16.58 0.86 -47.73
CA THR A 436 16.67 -0.61 -47.78
C THR A 436 17.84 -1.05 -48.66
N GLY A 437 18.74 -1.85 -48.10
CA GLY A 437 19.97 -2.34 -48.71
C GLY A 437 21.24 -1.65 -48.22
N ASP A 438 21.13 -0.48 -47.57
CA ASP A 438 22.27 0.27 -47.05
C ASP A 438 23.01 -0.53 -45.99
N LEU A 439 24.35 -0.45 -46.04
CA LEU A 439 25.28 -1.19 -45.19
C LEU A 439 26.44 -0.26 -44.79
N GLY A 440 26.63 -0.03 -43.49
CA GLY A 440 27.61 0.93 -42.99
C GLY A 440 27.99 0.72 -41.52
N VAL A 441 29.01 1.45 -41.05
CA VAL A 441 29.42 1.46 -39.64
C VAL A 441 28.90 2.71 -38.96
N VAL A 442 28.36 2.55 -37.75
CA VAL A 442 27.84 3.62 -36.91
C VAL A 442 28.41 3.47 -35.50
N GLU A 443 28.95 4.55 -34.94
CA GLU A 443 29.40 4.58 -33.54
C GLU A 443 28.24 4.93 -32.63
N THR A 444 28.07 4.19 -31.53
CA THR A 444 27.09 4.47 -30.47
C THR A 444 27.76 4.39 -29.09
N ALA A 445 27.01 4.69 -28.03
CA ALA A 445 27.45 4.49 -26.66
C ALA A 445 27.87 3.04 -26.31
N PHE A 446 27.47 2.04 -27.11
CA PHE A 446 27.82 0.63 -26.90
C PHE A 446 29.05 0.17 -27.68
N GLY A 447 29.46 0.91 -28.72
CA GLY A 447 30.55 0.53 -29.61
C GLY A 447 30.26 0.85 -31.08
N LEU A 448 31.00 0.20 -31.97
CA LEU A 448 30.80 0.29 -33.42
C LEU A 448 29.79 -0.75 -33.87
N HIS A 449 28.76 -0.33 -34.58
CA HIS A 449 27.75 -1.19 -35.18
C HIS A 449 27.93 -1.22 -36.69
N ILE A 450 28.16 -2.39 -37.25
CA ILE A 450 28.01 -2.60 -38.69
C ILE A 450 26.54 -2.93 -38.93
N ILE A 451 25.78 -2.05 -39.57
CA ILE A 451 24.33 -2.15 -39.71
C ILE A 451 23.96 -2.35 -41.18
N GLU A 452 23.09 -3.31 -41.46
CA GLU A 452 22.36 -3.42 -42.73
C GLU A 452 20.87 -3.11 -42.53
N VAL A 453 20.33 -2.24 -43.38
CA VAL A 453 18.89 -1.97 -43.46
C VAL A 453 18.23 -3.01 -44.36
N GLU A 454 17.53 -3.97 -43.79
CA GLU A 454 16.90 -5.07 -44.54
C GLU A 454 15.51 -4.73 -45.05
N GLY A 455 14.84 -3.77 -44.43
CA GLY A 455 13.54 -3.31 -44.88
C GLY A 455 13.05 -2.08 -44.14
N GLN A 456 12.22 -1.31 -44.83
CA GLN A 456 11.47 -0.17 -44.29
C GLN A 456 10.02 -0.28 -44.76
N LYS A 457 9.05 0.00 -43.89
CA LYS A 457 7.62 -0.05 -44.25
C LYS A 457 6.81 1.04 -43.57
N GLY A 458 5.71 1.41 -44.22
CA GLY A 458 4.91 2.58 -43.85
C GLY A 458 5.65 3.87 -44.17
N SER A 459 4.96 4.99 -44.02
CA SER A 459 5.52 6.32 -44.28
C SER A 459 4.62 7.34 -43.59
N SER A 460 5.19 8.09 -42.66
CA SER A 460 4.48 9.13 -41.93
C SER A 460 5.29 10.41 -41.93
N ASP A 461 4.57 11.54 -42.02
CA ASP A 461 5.17 12.83 -41.71
C ASP A 461 5.52 12.87 -40.22
N MET A 462 6.71 13.38 -39.93
CA MET A 462 7.23 13.53 -38.58
C MET A 462 7.89 14.90 -38.42
N VAL A 463 7.90 15.39 -37.19
CA VAL A 463 8.42 16.71 -36.86
C VAL A 463 9.38 16.63 -35.68
N LYS A 464 10.42 17.45 -35.68
CA LYS A 464 11.31 17.65 -34.55
C LYS A 464 10.88 18.94 -33.84
N VAL A 465 10.58 18.84 -32.54
CA VAL A 465 10.06 19.97 -31.76
C VAL A 465 10.98 20.24 -30.58
N ALA A 466 11.42 21.49 -30.47
CA ALA A 466 12.13 22.00 -29.31
C ALA A 466 11.13 22.63 -28.35
N THR A 467 11.04 22.11 -27.13
CA THR A 467 10.06 22.60 -26.14
C THR A 467 10.75 23.14 -24.91
N ILE A 468 10.55 24.44 -24.64
CA ILE A 468 10.88 25.05 -23.37
C ILE A 468 9.73 24.80 -22.40
N ALA A 469 9.98 24.27 -21.22
CA ALA A 469 8.95 24.00 -20.21
C ALA A 469 9.29 24.62 -18.87
N ARG A 470 8.39 25.47 -18.37
CA ARG A 470 8.46 26.12 -17.06
C ARG A 470 7.36 25.58 -16.17
N LYS A 471 7.74 25.02 -15.03
CA LYS A 471 6.83 24.40 -14.08
C LYS A 471 6.01 25.49 -13.38
N ILE A 472 4.75 25.17 -13.15
CA ILE A 472 3.82 26.03 -12.44
C ILE A 472 4.02 25.77 -10.95
N GLU A 473 4.82 26.63 -10.33
CA GLU A 473 5.12 26.61 -8.90
C GLU A 473 4.77 27.97 -8.29
N PRO A 474 4.35 28.01 -7.02
CA PRO A 474 4.13 29.27 -6.32
C PRO A 474 5.45 30.05 -6.21
N SER A 475 5.38 31.35 -6.47
CA SER A 475 6.51 32.25 -6.26
C SER A 475 6.82 32.44 -4.78
N GLU A 476 7.99 33.03 -4.48
CA GLU A 476 8.34 33.47 -3.12
C GLU A 476 7.26 34.38 -2.52
N ASP A 477 6.74 35.34 -3.31
CA ASP A 477 5.65 36.24 -2.88
C ASP A 477 4.36 35.48 -2.51
N THR A 478 4.01 34.46 -3.30
CA THR A 478 2.84 33.61 -3.04
C THR A 478 3.05 32.76 -1.79
N ASN A 479 4.22 32.13 -1.63
CA ASN A 479 4.56 31.34 -0.45
C ASN A 479 4.57 32.20 0.82
N ASP A 480 5.15 33.40 0.76
CA ASP A 480 5.15 34.37 1.85
C ASP A 480 3.72 34.80 2.20
N LYS A 481 2.85 35.00 1.21
CA LYS A 481 1.43 35.28 1.47
C LYS A 481 0.76 34.13 2.19
N ILE A 482 0.94 32.90 1.73
CA ILE A 482 0.38 31.71 2.35
C ILE A 482 0.85 31.56 3.80
N PHE A 483 2.14 31.78 4.05
CA PHE A 483 2.69 31.74 5.40
C PHE A 483 2.10 32.83 6.31
N ARG A 484 1.95 34.06 5.80
CA ARG A 484 1.31 35.17 6.54
C ARG A 484 -0.16 34.88 6.85
N ASP A 485 -0.90 34.34 5.90
CA ASP A 485 -2.31 33.99 6.06
C ASP A 485 -2.47 32.88 7.11
N ALA A 486 -1.64 31.83 7.03
CA ALA A 486 -1.61 30.76 8.03
C ALA A 486 -1.24 31.29 9.42
N SER A 487 -0.24 32.17 9.52
CA SER A 487 0.17 32.77 10.79
C SER A 487 -0.91 33.67 11.39
N THR A 488 -1.60 34.43 10.55
CA THR A 488 -2.72 35.30 10.97
C THR A 488 -3.91 34.47 11.44
N PHE A 489 -4.21 33.37 10.74
CA PHE A 489 -5.22 32.41 11.17
C PHE A 489 -4.89 31.82 12.55
N GLU A 490 -3.67 31.33 12.73
CA GLU A 490 -3.19 30.77 14.01
C GLU A 490 -3.32 31.76 15.17
N VAL A 491 -2.89 33.01 14.99
CA VAL A 491 -3.00 34.06 16.02
C VAL A 491 -4.46 34.37 16.35
N ASN A 492 -5.34 34.44 15.35
CA ASN A 492 -6.75 34.77 15.56
C ASN A 492 -7.54 33.65 16.26
N LEU A 493 -7.08 32.39 16.20
CA LEU A 493 -7.70 31.26 16.92
C LEU A 493 -7.69 31.42 18.44
N GLU A 494 -6.81 32.25 19.01
CA GLU A 494 -6.79 32.52 20.46
C GLU A 494 -8.14 33.09 20.95
N ASN A 495 -8.85 33.83 20.10
CA ASN A 495 -10.07 34.56 20.47
C ASN A 495 -11.30 34.20 19.62
N ALA A 496 -11.19 33.21 18.73
CA ALA A 496 -12.24 32.86 17.77
C ALA A 496 -12.50 31.35 17.72
N ASP A 497 -13.74 30.98 17.40
CA ASP A 497 -14.08 29.60 17.06
C ASP A 497 -13.44 29.22 15.71
N PHE A 498 -12.80 28.05 15.68
CA PHE A 498 -12.01 27.59 14.53
C PHE A 498 -12.83 27.49 13.25
N ALA A 499 -14.06 26.96 13.33
CA ALA A 499 -14.90 26.77 12.15
C ALA A 499 -15.46 28.10 11.62
N THR A 500 -15.78 29.02 12.53
CA THR A 500 -16.20 30.38 12.20
C THR A 500 -15.08 31.15 11.52
N LEU A 501 -13.87 31.13 12.09
CA LEU A 501 -12.69 31.81 11.54
C LEU A 501 -12.30 31.25 10.18
N ALA A 502 -12.36 29.93 10.00
CA ALA A 502 -12.07 29.28 8.71
C ALA A 502 -13.02 29.79 7.62
N LYS A 503 -14.32 29.87 7.93
CA LYS A 503 -15.31 30.39 7.00
C LYS A 503 -15.09 31.88 6.67
N GLU A 504 -14.78 32.71 7.65
CA GLU A 504 -14.46 34.14 7.44
C GLU A 504 -13.20 34.33 6.59
N SER A 505 -12.22 33.44 6.78
CA SER A 505 -10.96 33.42 6.04
C SER A 505 -11.04 32.66 4.71
N SER A 506 -12.22 32.18 4.31
CA SER A 506 -12.47 31.41 3.08
C SER A 506 -11.71 30.08 2.97
N TYR A 507 -11.52 29.39 4.10
CA TYR A 507 -10.95 28.03 4.18
C TYR A 507 -12.00 27.00 4.58
N ASP A 508 -11.89 25.80 3.99
CA ASP A 508 -12.72 24.65 4.33
C ASP A 508 -12.21 23.94 5.58
N VAL A 509 -13.10 23.70 6.54
CA VAL A 509 -12.82 22.88 7.71
C VAL A 509 -13.06 21.42 7.37
N ARG A 510 -12.06 20.57 7.63
CA ARG A 510 -12.14 19.13 7.40
C ARG A 510 -12.05 18.37 8.73
N PRO A 511 -13.10 17.66 9.15
CA PRO A 511 -13.06 16.82 10.34
C PRO A 511 -12.41 15.47 10.03
N MET A 512 -11.71 14.89 11.00
CA MET A 512 -11.14 13.55 10.94
C MET A 512 -11.10 12.92 12.34
N THR A 513 -11.22 11.60 12.39
CA THR A 513 -10.87 10.79 13.56
C THR A 513 -9.70 9.88 13.19
N ALA A 514 -8.66 9.88 14.01
CA ALA A 514 -7.48 9.04 13.84
C ALA A 514 -7.26 8.16 15.07
N LYS A 515 -6.83 6.93 14.85
CA LYS A 515 -6.29 6.02 15.85
C LYS A 515 -4.81 6.31 16.07
N GLU A 516 -4.29 5.81 17.18
CA GLU A 516 -2.94 6.15 17.65
C GLU A 516 -1.85 5.80 16.65
N LEU A 517 -2.05 4.80 15.77
CA LEU A 517 -1.08 4.36 14.76
C LEU A 517 -1.41 4.82 13.33
N ASP A 518 -2.45 5.62 13.14
CA ASP A 518 -2.82 6.12 11.81
C ASP A 518 -1.79 7.15 11.29
N GLU A 519 -1.60 7.20 9.98
CA GLU A 519 -0.72 8.18 9.33
C GLU A 519 -1.39 8.96 8.20
N SER A 520 -2.41 8.41 7.56
CA SER A 520 -3.00 9.00 6.36
C SER A 520 -4.12 9.95 6.73
N ILE A 521 -4.00 11.21 6.30
CA ILE A 521 -5.03 12.22 6.48
C ILE A 521 -5.65 12.56 5.12
N PRO A 522 -6.99 12.47 4.97
CA PRO A 522 -7.67 12.77 3.71
C PRO A 522 -7.25 14.12 3.11
N GLY A 523 -6.88 14.12 1.83
CA GLY A 523 -6.55 15.34 1.09
C GLY A 523 -5.17 15.96 1.36
N ILE A 524 -4.42 15.52 2.39
CA ILE A 524 -3.05 16.01 2.68
C ILE A 524 -2.01 14.87 2.80
N GLY A 525 -2.43 13.63 2.58
CA GLY A 525 -1.55 12.46 2.50
C GLY A 525 -1.04 11.99 3.86
N ASN A 526 0.17 11.45 3.89
CA ASN A 526 0.74 10.83 5.10
C ASN A 526 1.31 11.89 6.03
N GLN A 527 0.60 12.19 7.12
CA GLN A 527 0.90 13.23 8.10
C GLN A 527 0.91 12.68 9.53
N ARG A 528 1.76 11.68 9.77
CA ARG A 528 1.92 11.01 11.07
C ARG A 528 2.17 11.99 12.23
N GLN A 529 2.88 13.09 11.97
CA GLN A 529 3.16 14.16 12.92
C GLN A 529 1.89 14.81 13.51
N ILE A 530 0.83 14.96 12.71
CA ILE A 530 -0.43 15.56 13.16
C ILE A 530 -1.16 14.59 14.08
N VAL A 531 -1.23 13.32 13.69
CA VAL A 531 -1.82 12.26 14.51
C VAL A 531 -1.08 12.14 15.83
N ARG A 532 0.26 12.08 15.83
CA ARG A 532 1.07 12.01 17.05
C ARG A 532 0.79 13.15 18.00
N TRP A 533 0.80 14.39 17.49
CA TRP A 533 0.48 15.56 18.31
C TRP A 533 -0.88 15.46 18.98
N ALA A 534 -1.90 14.96 18.28
CA ALA A 534 -3.24 14.77 18.84
C ALA A 534 -3.28 13.74 20.00
N PHE A 535 -2.31 12.82 20.07
CA PHE A 535 -2.17 11.81 21.12
C PHE A 535 -1.13 12.18 22.21
N GLU A 536 -0.38 13.27 22.05
CA GLU A 536 0.55 13.75 23.09
C GLU A 536 -0.20 14.04 24.39
N GLU A 537 0.36 13.63 25.54
CA GLU A 537 -0.27 13.85 26.86
C GLU A 537 -0.57 15.33 27.15
N GLY A 538 0.25 16.24 26.60
CA GLY A 538 0.12 17.68 26.75
C GLY A 538 -0.83 18.38 25.78
N THR A 539 -1.50 17.66 24.87
CA THR A 539 -2.44 18.25 23.90
C THR A 539 -3.87 18.09 24.39
N ASP A 540 -4.56 19.16 24.75
CA ASP A 540 -5.95 19.14 25.25
C ASP A 540 -7.00 19.49 24.19
N VAL A 541 -8.26 19.16 24.48
CA VAL A 541 -9.37 19.47 23.57
C VAL A 541 -9.49 20.99 23.44
N GLY A 542 -9.45 21.49 22.20
CA GLY A 542 -9.38 22.91 21.87
C GLY A 542 -7.99 23.38 21.45
N ASP A 543 -6.93 22.65 21.81
CA ASP A 543 -5.57 22.97 21.40
C ASP A 543 -5.43 22.85 19.89
N TYR A 544 -4.62 23.74 19.32
CA TYR A 544 -4.33 23.78 17.90
C TYR A 544 -2.83 23.91 17.65
N LYS A 545 -2.38 23.42 16.48
CA LYS A 545 -0.98 23.48 16.09
C LYS A 545 -0.83 23.56 14.58
N ARG A 546 0.14 24.35 14.13
CA ARG A 546 0.58 24.43 12.74
C ARG A 546 1.58 23.33 12.40
N PHE A 547 1.44 22.75 11.21
CA PHE A 547 2.33 21.76 10.62
C PHE A 547 2.66 22.15 9.19
N THR A 548 3.94 22.06 8.82
CA THR A 548 4.36 22.11 7.42
C THR A 548 4.18 20.72 6.81
N VAL A 549 3.48 20.65 5.70
CA VAL A 549 3.16 19.41 4.99
C VAL A 549 3.59 19.52 3.52
N SER A 550 3.60 18.42 2.78
CA SER A 550 3.86 18.48 1.34
C SER A 550 2.74 19.28 0.65
N GLY A 551 3.12 20.36 -0.03
CA GLY A 551 2.19 21.24 -0.73
C GLY A 551 1.47 22.26 0.14
N GLY A 552 1.98 22.58 1.34
CA GLY A 552 1.57 23.76 2.09
C GLY A 552 1.58 23.62 3.61
N ILE A 553 0.68 24.35 4.27
CA ILE A 553 0.62 24.45 5.73
C ILE A 553 -0.74 23.96 6.21
N VAL A 554 -0.74 23.13 7.25
CA VAL A 554 -1.97 22.66 7.91
C VAL A 554 -2.03 23.23 9.31
N ILE A 555 -3.19 23.74 9.71
CA ILE A 555 -3.48 24.07 11.10
C ILE A 555 -4.59 23.13 11.55
N ALA A 556 -4.29 22.31 12.56
CA ALA A 556 -5.21 21.32 13.10
C ALA A 556 -5.59 21.70 14.54
N GLN A 557 -6.83 21.41 14.94
CA GLN A 557 -7.35 21.59 16.29
C GLN A 557 -7.95 20.29 16.81
N LEU A 558 -7.57 19.87 18.01
CA LEU A 558 -8.14 18.69 18.67
C LEU A 558 -9.57 18.98 19.13
N THR A 559 -10.54 18.14 18.72
CA THR A 559 -11.96 18.33 19.02
C THR A 559 -12.50 17.31 20.02
N SER A 560 -11.93 16.10 20.09
CA SER A 560 -12.30 15.11 21.12
C SER A 560 -11.20 14.08 21.39
N LYS A 561 -11.14 13.60 22.64
CA LYS A 561 -10.34 12.44 23.07
C LYS A 561 -11.28 11.27 23.41
N SER A 562 -11.07 10.12 22.78
CA SER A 562 -11.73 8.85 23.12
C SER A 562 -10.69 7.85 23.60
N GLU A 563 -10.90 7.29 24.78
CA GLU A 563 -10.01 6.29 25.37
C GLU A 563 -10.37 4.87 24.90
N ALA A 564 -9.41 3.95 24.95
CA ALA A 564 -9.65 2.55 24.62
C ALA A 564 -10.65 1.91 25.59
N GLY A 565 -11.52 1.04 25.09
CA GLY A 565 -12.50 0.32 25.89
C GLY A 565 -13.83 0.13 25.18
N LEU A 566 -14.91 0.02 25.95
CA LEU A 566 -16.25 -0.03 25.37
C LEU A 566 -16.62 1.32 24.76
N MET A 567 -17.16 1.27 23.54
CA MET A 567 -17.75 2.42 22.87
C MET A 567 -18.70 3.18 23.79
N SER A 568 -18.75 4.50 23.61
CA SER A 568 -19.72 5.33 24.30
C SER A 568 -21.15 4.88 23.96
N VAL A 569 -22.12 5.19 24.84
CA VAL A 569 -23.53 4.87 24.59
C VAL A 569 -24.00 5.56 23.31
N GLU A 570 -23.50 6.76 23.04
CA GLU A 570 -23.80 7.57 21.88
C GLU A 570 -23.29 6.92 20.58
N ASP A 571 -22.02 6.52 20.52
CA ASP A 571 -21.44 5.91 19.32
C ASP A 571 -22.01 4.50 19.08
N ALA A 572 -22.12 3.71 20.14
CA ALA A 572 -22.68 2.36 20.05
C ALA A 572 -24.17 2.36 19.66
N SER A 573 -24.89 3.46 19.92
CA SER A 573 -26.31 3.55 19.62
C SER A 573 -26.64 3.31 18.15
N VAL A 574 -25.73 3.66 17.23
CA VAL A 574 -25.90 3.50 15.78
C VAL A 574 -26.21 2.05 15.41
N THR A 575 -25.54 1.08 16.04
CA THR A 575 -25.70 -0.35 15.75
C THR A 575 -26.49 -1.09 16.83
N ALA A 576 -26.41 -0.65 18.10
CA ALA A 576 -27.13 -1.30 19.21
C ALA A 576 -28.63 -0.99 19.21
N LEU A 577 -29.05 0.24 18.86
CA LEU A 577 -30.47 0.62 18.90
C LEU A 577 -31.36 -0.26 18.00
N PRO A 578 -31.02 -0.52 16.73
CA PRO A 578 -31.81 -1.39 15.87
C PRO A 578 -32.01 -2.80 16.45
N GLU A 579 -30.95 -3.39 17.00
CA GLU A 579 -31.01 -4.74 17.60
C GLU A 579 -31.87 -4.75 18.87
N ILE A 580 -31.67 -3.79 19.79
CA ILE A 580 -32.49 -3.70 21.02
C ILE A 580 -33.97 -3.48 20.67
N ARG A 581 -34.27 -2.61 19.70
CA ARG A 581 -35.65 -2.39 19.24
C ARG A 581 -36.24 -3.67 18.66
N LYS A 582 -35.48 -4.39 17.85
CA LYS A 582 -35.88 -5.69 17.30
C LYS A 582 -36.23 -6.69 18.41
N GLU A 583 -35.41 -6.79 19.46
CA GLU A 583 -35.70 -7.66 20.61
C GLU A 583 -36.99 -7.27 21.33
N LYS A 584 -37.17 -5.97 21.58
CA LYS A 584 -38.38 -5.44 22.24
C LYS A 584 -39.63 -5.65 21.41
N LYS A 585 -39.58 -5.39 20.10
CA LYS A 585 -40.70 -5.59 19.19
C LYS A 585 -41.09 -7.06 19.10
N ALA A 586 -40.11 -7.96 19.05
CA ALA A 586 -40.37 -9.40 19.12
C ALA A 586 -41.15 -9.74 20.39
N LYS A 587 -40.68 -9.26 21.55
CA LYS A 587 -41.37 -9.47 22.82
C LYS A 587 -42.78 -8.89 22.83
N LEU A 588 -42.98 -7.66 22.34
CA LEU A 588 -44.31 -7.02 22.28
C LEU A 588 -45.31 -7.80 21.40
N ILE A 589 -44.87 -8.32 20.26
CA ILE A 589 -45.70 -9.14 19.38
C ILE A 589 -46.02 -10.48 20.07
N MET A 590 -45.02 -11.11 20.69
CA MET A 590 -45.19 -12.41 21.36
C MET A 590 -46.07 -12.31 22.62
N ASP A 591 -45.96 -11.23 23.40
CA ASP A 591 -46.69 -11.06 24.65
C ASP A 591 -48.17 -10.66 24.41
N ARG A 592 -48.49 -10.03 23.25
CA ARG A 592 -49.86 -9.57 22.96
C ARG A 592 -50.73 -10.59 22.21
N VAL A 593 -50.14 -11.69 21.73
CA VAL A 593 -50.86 -12.73 20.98
C VAL A 593 -50.70 -14.09 21.62
N SER A 594 -51.82 -14.65 22.05
CA SER A 594 -51.90 -16.03 22.58
C SER A 594 -52.49 -17.01 21.55
N ALA A 595 -52.14 -16.85 20.27
CA ALA A 595 -52.61 -17.73 19.20
C ALA A 595 -51.92 -19.09 19.28
N THR A 596 -52.67 -20.16 18.98
CA THR A 596 -52.14 -21.53 18.92
C THR A 596 -52.18 -22.12 17.51
N THR A 597 -52.88 -21.44 16.59
CA THR A 597 -52.98 -21.82 15.17
C THR A 597 -52.57 -20.67 14.26
N LEU A 598 -52.16 -21.02 13.02
CA LEU A 598 -51.79 -20.03 12.00
C LEU A 598 -52.93 -19.07 11.70
N GLU A 599 -54.16 -19.56 11.61
CA GLU A 599 -55.35 -18.79 11.30
C GLU A 599 -55.69 -17.79 12.42
N GLU A 600 -55.54 -18.21 13.68
CA GLU A 600 -55.69 -17.32 14.84
C GLU A 600 -54.63 -16.23 14.84
N PHE A 601 -53.36 -16.58 14.59
CA PHE A 601 -52.28 -15.60 14.56
C PHE A 601 -52.43 -14.61 13.41
N ALA A 602 -52.76 -15.12 12.21
CA ALA A 602 -53.09 -14.31 11.03
C ALA A 602 -54.21 -13.31 11.32
N LYS A 603 -55.31 -13.78 11.91
CA LYS A 603 -56.46 -12.94 12.22
C LYS A 603 -56.16 -11.91 13.30
N ALA A 604 -55.46 -12.31 14.37
CA ALA A 604 -55.12 -11.43 15.49
C ALA A 604 -54.25 -10.24 15.05
N GLU A 605 -53.34 -10.47 14.08
CA GLU A 605 -52.35 -9.48 13.63
C GLU A 605 -52.66 -8.90 12.24
N ASN A 606 -53.85 -9.20 11.71
CA ASN A 606 -54.32 -8.81 10.38
C ASN A 606 -53.28 -9.13 9.27
N GLN A 607 -52.72 -10.33 9.33
CA GLN A 607 -51.76 -10.86 8.37
C GLN A 607 -52.39 -11.96 7.53
N ASN A 608 -51.74 -12.28 6.42
CA ASN A 608 -52.14 -13.38 5.55
C ASN A 608 -51.25 -14.60 5.83
N VAL A 609 -51.86 -15.79 5.82
CA VAL A 609 -51.12 -17.05 5.75
C VAL A 609 -50.48 -17.15 4.37
N ARG A 610 -49.16 -17.28 4.33
CA ARG A 610 -48.36 -17.45 3.12
C ARG A 610 -47.81 -18.87 3.05
N SER A 611 -47.29 -19.25 1.90
CA SER A 611 -46.68 -20.56 1.69
C SER A 611 -45.31 -20.40 1.05
N SER A 612 -44.38 -21.27 1.44
CA SER A 612 -43.07 -21.38 0.82
C SER A 612 -42.74 -22.87 0.71
N VAL A 613 -42.22 -23.27 -0.45
CA VAL A 613 -41.98 -24.67 -0.79
C VAL A 613 -40.49 -24.94 -0.95
N ALA A 614 -40.11 -26.19 -0.75
CA ALA A 614 -38.76 -26.70 -0.99
C ALA A 614 -37.64 -25.92 -0.27
N ILE A 615 -37.89 -25.45 0.97
CA ILE A 615 -36.87 -24.77 1.78
C ILE A 615 -35.93 -25.81 2.39
N ASN A 616 -34.63 -25.50 2.45
CA ASN A 616 -33.61 -26.34 3.07
C ASN A 616 -32.83 -25.60 4.16
N MET A 617 -32.15 -26.33 5.05
CA MET A 617 -31.40 -25.76 6.17
C MET A 617 -30.05 -25.15 5.74
N LYS A 618 -29.48 -25.60 4.62
CA LYS A 618 -28.19 -25.08 4.11
C LYS A 618 -28.29 -23.63 3.64
N ASN A 619 -29.41 -23.28 3.01
CA ASN A 619 -29.75 -21.93 2.56
C ASN A 619 -31.13 -21.56 3.10
N PRO A 620 -31.25 -21.15 4.39
CA PRO A 620 -32.53 -21.02 5.08
C PRO A 620 -33.29 -19.74 4.69
N THR A 621 -33.65 -19.62 3.42
CA THR A 621 -34.37 -18.49 2.84
C THR A 621 -35.83 -18.87 2.61
N ILE A 622 -36.74 -18.03 3.11
CA ILE A 622 -38.19 -18.18 2.94
C ILE A 622 -38.66 -17.19 1.88
N SER A 623 -39.39 -17.67 0.87
CA SER A 623 -39.94 -16.82 -0.18
C SER A 623 -40.84 -15.74 0.42
N GLY A 624 -40.56 -14.46 0.16
CA GLY A 624 -41.33 -13.34 0.70
C GLY A 624 -41.00 -12.93 2.15
N ALA A 625 -40.05 -13.59 2.83
CA ALA A 625 -39.55 -13.22 4.15
C ALA A 625 -38.01 -13.11 4.25
N GLY A 626 -37.26 -13.69 3.31
CA GLY A 626 -35.80 -13.61 3.26
C GLY A 626 -35.11 -14.67 4.12
N ASN A 627 -33.87 -14.38 4.55
CA ASN A 627 -33.04 -15.31 5.31
C ASN A 627 -33.49 -15.44 6.78
N GLU A 628 -34.04 -16.60 7.14
CA GLU A 628 -34.71 -16.86 8.42
C GLU A 628 -34.27 -18.19 9.07
N PRO A 629 -32.99 -18.33 9.51
CA PRO A 629 -32.44 -19.60 9.99
C PRO A 629 -33.22 -20.24 11.15
N MET A 630 -33.66 -19.44 12.13
CA MET A 630 -34.39 -19.95 13.29
C MET A 630 -35.79 -20.45 12.92
N VAL A 631 -36.46 -19.78 11.98
CA VAL A 631 -37.80 -20.16 11.52
C VAL A 631 -37.72 -21.45 10.69
N VAL A 632 -36.75 -21.52 9.77
CA VAL A 632 -36.50 -22.73 8.98
C VAL A 632 -36.13 -23.91 9.88
N GLY A 633 -35.18 -23.73 10.80
CA GLY A 633 -34.83 -24.77 11.78
C GLY A 633 -36.03 -25.25 12.60
N THR A 634 -36.91 -24.34 13.03
CA THR A 634 -38.16 -24.71 13.71
C THR A 634 -39.04 -25.59 12.83
N ALA A 635 -39.26 -25.23 11.56
CA ALA A 635 -40.09 -26.01 10.64
C ALA A 635 -39.56 -27.44 10.43
N PHE A 636 -38.24 -27.61 10.35
CA PHE A 636 -37.62 -28.94 10.27
C PHE A 636 -37.84 -29.79 11.53
N GLY A 637 -38.00 -29.15 12.70
CA GLY A 637 -38.29 -29.82 13.98
C GLY A 637 -39.75 -30.28 14.17
N LEU A 638 -40.72 -29.68 13.48
CA LEU A 638 -42.15 -30.01 13.60
C LEU A 638 -42.54 -31.25 12.79
N ASN A 639 -43.59 -31.98 13.18
CA ASN A 639 -44.17 -33.03 12.32
C ASN A 639 -45.00 -32.44 11.16
N GLU A 640 -45.28 -33.25 10.13
CA GLU A 640 -46.20 -32.83 9.06
C GLU A 640 -47.59 -32.53 9.62
N GLY A 641 -48.15 -31.37 9.26
CA GLY A 641 -49.40 -30.84 9.78
C GLY A 641 -49.29 -30.10 11.12
N GLU A 642 -48.16 -30.20 11.81
CA GLU A 642 -47.93 -29.55 13.10
C GLU A 642 -47.57 -28.07 12.93
N THR A 643 -48.10 -27.24 13.84
CA THR A 643 -47.87 -25.79 13.88
C THR A 643 -46.99 -25.45 15.07
N SER A 644 -45.99 -24.58 14.86
CA SER A 644 -45.12 -24.08 15.93
C SER A 644 -45.85 -23.15 16.90
N GLY A 645 -45.24 -22.92 18.06
CA GLY A 645 -45.46 -21.67 18.80
C GLY A 645 -44.91 -20.45 18.05
N LEU A 646 -44.88 -19.29 18.71
CA LEU A 646 -44.28 -18.09 18.15
C LEU A 646 -42.76 -18.18 18.14
N VAL A 647 -42.14 -17.86 17.00
CA VAL A 647 -40.70 -17.94 16.76
C VAL A 647 -40.15 -16.55 16.45
N LYS A 648 -39.09 -16.14 17.17
CA LYS A 648 -38.34 -14.91 16.86
C LYS A 648 -37.47 -15.14 15.61
N GLY A 649 -37.82 -14.49 14.51
CA GLY A 649 -37.04 -14.45 13.27
C GLY A 649 -36.17 -13.20 13.16
N ASN A 650 -35.42 -13.10 12.07
CA ASN A 650 -34.59 -11.96 11.71
C ASN A 650 -35.43 -10.73 11.33
N THR A 651 -36.55 -10.94 10.63
CA THR A 651 -37.39 -9.85 10.09
C THR A 651 -38.74 -9.66 10.80
N GLY A 652 -39.12 -10.58 11.68
CA GLY A 652 -40.37 -10.52 12.41
C GLY A 652 -40.57 -11.69 13.39
N VAL A 653 -41.77 -11.75 13.96
CA VAL A 653 -42.23 -12.94 14.71
C VAL A 653 -43.04 -13.81 13.78
N PHE A 654 -42.78 -15.10 13.81
CA PHE A 654 -43.36 -16.09 12.92
C PHE A 654 -44.17 -17.13 13.69
N MET A 655 -45.21 -17.63 13.05
CA MET A 655 -45.75 -18.95 13.33
C MET A 655 -45.66 -19.76 12.04
N VAL A 656 -45.26 -21.01 12.13
CA VAL A 656 -45.01 -21.86 10.97
C VAL A 656 -45.69 -23.22 11.14
N GLN A 657 -46.32 -23.72 10.10
CA GLN A 657 -46.81 -25.08 10.00
C GLN A 657 -46.05 -25.80 8.91
N THR A 658 -45.52 -26.97 9.23
CA THR A 658 -44.85 -27.81 8.24
C THR A 658 -45.91 -28.60 7.49
N THR A 659 -46.16 -28.29 6.22
CA THR A 659 -47.19 -28.96 5.43
C THR A 659 -46.69 -30.23 4.77
N LYS A 660 -45.39 -30.30 4.47
CA LYS A 660 -44.76 -31.46 3.86
C LYS A 660 -43.27 -31.49 4.19
N LYS A 661 -42.75 -32.67 4.49
CA LYS A 661 -41.33 -32.98 4.55
C LYS A 661 -40.97 -33.86 3.37
N THR A 662 -39.93 -33.47 2.65
CA THR A 662 -39.36 -34.26 1.57
C THR A 662 -37.93 -34.61 1.98
N PRO A 663 -37.68 -35.82 2.47
CA PRO A 663 -36.33 -36.23 2.85
C PRO A 663 -35.43 -36.28 1.61
N ALA A 664 -34.15 -36.03 1.81
CA ALA A 664 -33.13 -36.21 0.81
C ALA A 664 -33.06 -37.67 0.36
N THR A 665 -32.79 -37.90 -0.92
CA THR A 665 -32.60 -39.24 -1.45
C THR A 665 -31.36 -39.88 -0.81
N GLU A 666 -31.51 -41.06 -0.23
CA GLU A 666 -30.36 -41.78 0.30
C GLU A 666 -29.40 -42.14 -0.84
N LEU A 667 -28.12 -41.84 -0.63
CA LEU A 667 -27.05 -42.14 -1.58
C LEU A 667 -26.26 -43.35 -1.09
N GLU A 668 -25.80 -44.18 -2.02
CA GLU A 668 -24.90 -45.29 -1.71
C GLU A 668 -23.53 -44.80 -1.19
N ASN A 669 -23.15 -43.55 -1.51
CA ASN A 669 -21.87 -42.98 -1.13
C ASN A 669 -21.94 -41.46 -0.92
N TYR A 670 -21.56 -41.01 0.28
CA TYR A 670 -21.47 -39.59 0.65
C TYR A 670 -20.05 -38.99 0.53
N GLN A 671 -19.07 -39.76 0.05
CA GLN A 671 -17.68 -39.32 -0.09
C GLN A 671 -17.51 -38.00 -0.88
N PRO A 672 -18.25 -37.75 -1.98
CA PRO A 672 -18.14 -36.46 -2.67
C PRO A 672 -18.52 -35.25 -1.79
N PHE A 673 -19.55 -35.39 -0.95
CA PHE A 673 -19.98 -34.35 -0.01
C PHE A 673 -18.98 -34.20 1.13
N ALA A 674 -18.47 -35.31 1.68
CA ALA A 674 -17.40 -35.26 2.67
C ALA A 674 -16.15 -34.56 2.12
N ASN A 675 -15.75 -34.84 0.86
CA ASN A 675 -14.65 -34.16 0.21
C ASN A 675 -14.89 -32.64 0.12
N GLN A 676 -16.11 -32.22 -0.27
CA GLN A 676 -16.48 -30.81 -0.33
C GLN A 676 -16.38 -30.13 1.04
N VAL A 677 -16.96 -30.73 2.09
CA VAL A 677 -16.88 -30.21 3.47
C VAL A 677 -15.41 -30.14 3.93
N SER A 678 -14.62 -31.17 3.60
CA SER A 678 -13.20 -31.21 3.92
C SER A 678 -12.44 -30.06 3.25
N THR A 679 -12.66 -29.81 1.96
CA THR A 679 -12.06 -28.67 1.25
C THR A 679 -12.43 -27.33 1.91
N GLN A 680 -13.70 -27.15 2.29
CA GLN A 680 -14.14 -25.92 2.99
C GLN A 680 -13.46 -25.75 4.35
N LYS A 681 -13.35 -26.83 5.15
CA LYS A 681 -12.61 -26.81 6.42
C LYS A 681 -11.15 -26.45 6.19
N LEU A 682 -10.45 -27.19 5.32
CA LEU A 682 -9.02 -27.03 5.06
C LEU A 682 -8.66 -25.62 4.57
N ASN A 683 -9.51 -24.99 3.76
CA ASN A 683 -9.32 -23.63 3.29
C ASN A 683 -9.45 -22.57 4.41
N SER A 684 -10.22 -22.86 5.46
CA SER A 684 -10.48 -21.92 6.56
C SER A 684 -9.63 -22.16 7.80
N VAL A 685 -9.07 -23.37 7.97
CA VAL A 685 -8.33 -23.80 9.16
C VAL A 685 -7.21 -22.84 9.51
N GLN A 686 -6.38 -22.45 8.53
CA GLN A 686 -5.21 -21.62 8.79
C GLN A 686 -5.59 -20.25 9.39
N ASN A 687 -6.54 -19.55 8.77
CA ASN A 687 -6.99 -18.25 9.25
C ASN A 687 -7.74 -18.34 10.58
N ARG A 688 -8.65 -19.31 10.72
CA ARG A 688 -9.42 -19.51 11.96
C ARG A 688 -8.54 -19.89 13.14
N LEU A 689 -7.59 -20.80 12.92
CA LEU A 689 -6.66 -21.25 13.95
C LEU A 689 -5.75 -20.11 14.40
N TYR A 690 -5.13 -19.40 13.46
CA TYR A 690 -4.27 -18.27 13.81
C TYR A 690 -5.03 -17.18 14.58
N ASN A 691 -6.23 -16.81 14.13
CA ASN A 691 -7.02 -15.78 14.83
C ASN A 691 -7.45 -16.24 16.22
N ALA A 692 -7.85 -17.51 16.39
CA ALA A 692 -8.18 -18.05 17.70
C ALA A 692 -6.95 -18.06 18.65
N LEU A 693 -5.77 -18.39 18.13
CA LEU A 693 -4.51 -18.33 18.89
C LEU A 693 -4.12 -16.89 19.23
N LYS A 694 -4.30 -15.94 18.30
CA LYS A 694 -4.05 -14.52 18.51
C LYS A 694 -5.00 -13.94 19.56
N GLU A 695 -6.29 -14.27 19.50
CA GLU A 695 -7.29 -13.87 20.51
C GLU A 695 -6.98 -14.43 21.91
N ALA A 696 -6.32 -15.59 21.98
CA ALA A 696 -5.91 -16.21 23.23
C ALA A 696 -4.54 -15.72 23.75
N ALA A 697 -3.82 -14.92 22.96
CA ALA A 697 -2.50 -14.42 23.30
C ALA A 697 -2.57 -13.08 24.05
N GLU A 698 -1.67 -12.88 25.00
CA GLU A 698 -1.47 -11.59 25.65
C GLU A 698 -0.55 -10.73 24.77
N ILE A 699 -1.09 -9.67 24.17
CA ILE A 699 -0.35 -8.78 23.26
C ILE A 699 -0.42 -7.36 23.80
N GLU A 700 0.74 -6.79 24.10
CA GLU A 700 0.91 -5.40 24.47
C GLU A 700 1.70 -4.70 23.36
N ASP A 701 1.10 -3.69 22.72
CA ASP A 701 1.72 -2.91 21.64
C ASP A 701 2.13 -1.54 22.16
N ASN A 702 3.43 -1.28 22.23
CA ASN A 702 4.00 -0.02 22.72
C ASN A 702 4.60 0.81 21.58
N ARG A 703 4.31 0.51 20.30
CA ARG A 703 4.93 1.18 19.14
C ARG A 703 4.71 2.68 19.14
N ALA A 704 3.52 3.13 19.54
CA ALA A 704 3.21 4.56 19.61
C ALA A 704 4.14 5.34 20.56
N ASN A 705 4.59 4.69 21.63
CA ASN A 705 5.42 5.31 22.67
C ASN A 705 6.92 5.13 22.42
N THR A 706 7.31 4.04 21.76
CA THR A 706 8.73 3.62 21.63
C THR A 706 9.32 3.83 20.25
N VAL A 707 8.50 3.87 19.19
CA VAL A 707 8.97 4.10 17.82
C VAL A 707 8.54 5.50 17.39
N GLN A 708 9.29 6.47 17.88
CA GLN A 708 9.15 7.89 17.54
C GLN A 708 9.99 8.29 16.34
#